data_AF-A0A3Q3CHP4-F1
#
_entry.id   AF-A0A3Q3CHP4-F1
#
_cell.length_a   1.000
_cell.length_b   1.000
_cell.length_c   1.000
_cell.angle_alpha   90.00
_cell.angle_beta   90.00
_cell.angle_gamma   90.00
#
_symmetry.space_group_name_H-M   'P 1'
#
loop_
_entity.id
_entity.type
_entity.pdbx_description
1 polymer ?
#
loop_
_entity_poly.entity_id
_entity_poly.type
_entity_poly.pdbx_seq_one_letter_code
_entity_poly.pdbx_strand_id
1 'polypeptide(L)'
;MFAKLKKKIAEEAATAPRSGVRIPRTISKESITSVGADSGDDFASDGSSSRDDLPAQLLRRNDQIRRLEAKLSDYAEQLRIMQKTKEKLEIALERHQDSSIKKLQEQNDSHQVSRAKMAEGMALALEKKDQEWMEKMANSDKEKAALSARLEEMMEQSLALFQKRDDLDELEGFQQQELAKVKHMLLRKEELLSQQERELQHKEADIQSAKRGLAEARGKLQTLERQHEESCRLNSELEIEREELLLLREEADKKVGELEGRCQELQSVIQQVSEDFQKSQSMVSTLEKSLHELQTEHDALKLQQQKAAVTVEDKERLLVELQKKATSLERRLQGNLSQDEHLQELLQEKSSLEQSLDGTRAELLAVRTDHADAVSSLEAQVSRMSVTITELQTLLRHKDDSSRAYRERTDTQIAQLEQQVVESSERLSSAQQQIAEKQQNMEKLEGERSAEKAFLDQQLSLLEQQSREKMSRLEDCVASLQKDKQTLQTRLADLDKQMNEVDSALKQRTEELEQCRVELNSRQTLSTEIAKALEETRRQKEGLQTQVAELSAALQSSQQEVTAVTEKLALREEDIRSLQNEVQGRQASLVEVQEEAERLRAQLEQVQLDKDSQVTSLKEELLTQTQQLDSCQARISYLEVEVETLTEQLHSHSVVCEEDQNGSVTVDDLDHIQKVNRELEQELSDKNRTIKQLQQRLAELKRTLQKELKLKPESEAEGREKLPESRAEKPERVCPDPAPASTPSPPTSNTTVTNTSDLNDSREINFEYLKHVVLKFMSSREAEAYQLIRAVSVLLNFTREEEDMLKQTLEYKMSWFGSKPSPKGIVRPSISGSAHWS
;
A
#
# COMPACT_ATOMS: atom_id res chain seq x y z
N MET A 1 -9.24 33.96 -37.31
CA MET A 1 -9.23 35.20 -38.13
C MET A 1 -9.92 34.98 -39.48
N PHE A 2 -11.25 34.86 -39.55
CA PHE A 2 -11.96 34.59 -40.82
C PHE A 2 -12.83 35.74 -41.36
N ALA A 3 -13.29 36.67 -40.52
CA ALA A 3 -14.10 37.81 -40.95
C ALA A 3 -13.35 38.77 -41.91
N LYS A 4 -12.03 38.95 -41.73
CA LYS A 4 -11.20 39.80 -42.62
C LYS A 4 -11.04 39.23 -44.04
N LEU A 5 -11.30 37.94 -44.26
CA LEU A 5 -11.22 37.33 -45.60
C LEU A 5 -12.46 37.64 -46.45
N LYS A 6 -13.66 37.68 -45.84
CA LYS A 6 -14.91 38.01 -46.56
C LYS A 6 -14.95 39.45 -47.07
N LYS A 7 -14.34 40.42 -46.37
CA LYS A 7 -14.30 41.80 -46.86
C LYS A 7 -13.40 41.96 -48.09
N LYS A 8 -12.21 41.33 -48.11
CA LYS A 8 -11.25 41.55 -49.20
C LYS A 8 -11.73 41.01 -50.57
N ILE A 9 -12.55 39.95 -50.58
CA ILE A 9 -13.16 39.40 -51.79
C ILE A 9 -14.23 40.34 -52.39
N ALA A 10 -14.81 41.26 -51.61
CA ALA A 10 -15.85 42.17 -52.06
C ALA A 10 -15.31 43.45 -52.76
N GLU A 11 -14.09 43.88 -52.45
CA GLU A 11 -13.52 45.15 -52.94
C GLU A 11 -12.66 44.99 -54.22
N GLU A 12 -12.12 43.79 -54.51
CA GLU A 12 -11.31 43.54 -55.74
C GLU A 12 -12.16 43.21 -57.00
N ALA A 13 -13.50 43.19 -56.89
CA ALA A 13 -14.41 42.84 -58.01
C ALA A 13 -14.78 44.02 -58.94
N ALA A 14 -14.24 45.23 -58.73
CA ALA A 14 -14.89 46.49 -59.14
C ALA A 14 -14.11 47.43 -60.08
N THR A 15 -13.02 47.02 -60.75
CA THR A 15 -12.53 47.74 -61.95
C THR A 15 -11.78 46.83 -62.94
N ALA A 16 -12.51 46.31 -63.93
CA ALA A 16 -11.94 45.82 -65.19
C ALA A 16 -12.74 46.41 -66.36
N PRO A 17 -12.09 46.92 -67.43
CA PRO A 17 -12.81 47.46 -68.58
C PRO A 17 -13.55 46.35 -69.32
N ARG A 18 -14.85 46.52 -69.57
CA ARG A 18 -15.68 45.52 -70.26
C ARG A 18 -15.29 45.43 -71.75
N SER A 19 -14.70 44.30 -72.13
CA SER A 19 -14.70 43.87 -73.53
C SER A 19 -16.15 43.55 -73.96
N GLY A 20 -16.67 44.31 -74.92
CA GLY A 20 -18.05 44.20 -75.42
C GLY A 20 -18.10 43.77 -76.88
N VAL A 21 -17.88 42.48 -77.15
CA VAL A 21 -17.85 41.96 -78.52
C VAL A 21 -19.25 41.91 -79.14
N ARG A 22 -19.42 42.52 -80.33
CA ARG A 22 -20.48 42.18 -81.28
C ARG A 22 -19.90 41.97 -82.69
N ILE A 23 -20.27 40.84 -83.26
CA ILE A 23 -19.86 40.18 -84.52
C ILE A 23 -21.17 39.54 -85.07
N PRO A 24 -21.36 39.19 -86.38
CA PRO A 24 -20.57 39.41 -87.61
C PRO A 24 -21.36 40.06 -88.78
N ARG A 25 -20.65 40.41 -89.89
CA ARG A 25 -20.87 39.99 -91.32
C ARG A 25 -20.22 41.00 -92.29
N THR A 26 -19.28 40.59 -93.16
CA THR A 26 -19.43 40.27 -94.62
C THR A 26 -20.16 41.35 -95.43
N ILE A 27 -19.76 41.77 -96.65
CA ILE A 27 -19.30 40.98 -97.82
C ILE A 27 -18.53 41.82 -98.88
N SER A 28 -17.78 41.13 -99.76
CA SER A 28 -17.61 41.37 -101.22
C SER A 28 -16.78 42.54 -101.80
N LYS A 29 -16.53 42.39 -103.12
CA LYS A 29 -15.73 43.22 -104.05
C LYS A 29 -16.65 43.98 -105.04
N GLU A 30 -16.02 44.58 -106.06
CA GLU A 30 -16.61 45.09 -107.33
C GLU A 30 -17.36 46.43 -107.20
N SER A 31 -17.52 47.29 -108.23
CA SER A 31 -16.78 47.58 -109.47
C SER A 31 -17.44 48.82 -110.13
N ILE A 32 -16.81 49.40 -111.17
CA ILE A 32 -17.39 50.24 -112.26
C ILE A 32 -18.15 51.58 -111.98
N THR A 33 -17.78 52.57 -112.82
CA THR A 33 -18.61 53.59 -113.53
C THR A 33 -19.22 54.86 -112.87
N SER A 34 -18.78 56.00 -113.44
CA SER A 34 -19.59 57.06 -114.11
C SER A 34 -20.13 58.30 -113.35
N VAL A 35 -20.49 59.31 -114.17
CA VAL A 35 -21.12 60.63 -113.89
C VAL A 35 -20.23 61.66 -113.16
N GLY A 36 -19.98 62.88 -113.67
CA GLY A 36 -20.17 63.44 -115.02
C GLY A 36 -21.05 64.70 -115.09
N ALA A 37 -20.48 65.82 -115.58
CA ALA A 37 -21.11 67.12 -115.84
C ALA A 37 -21.60 67.88 -114.57
N ASP A 38 -21.95 69.18 -114.60
CA ASP A 38 -22.19 70.08 -115.75
C ASP A 38 -21.86 71.57 -115.45
N SER A 39 -21.95 72.40 -116.50
CA SER A 39 -22.03 73.87 -116.53
C SER A 39 -20.71 74.67 -116.33
N GLY A 40 -20.43 75.71 -117.12
CA GLY A 40 -21.18 76.24 -118.26
C GLY A 40 -20.34 77.13 -119.18
N ASP A 41 -20.66 77.08 -120.47
CA ASP A 41 -20.06 77.84 -121.59
C ASP A 41 -20.50 79.31 -121.59
N ASP A 42 -19.70 80.21 -122.16
CA ASP A 42 -20.21 81.45 -122.76
C ASP A 42 -19.23 82.01 -123.80
N PHE A 43 -19.75 82.45 -124.95
CA PHE A 43 -19.00 82.65 -126.19
C PHE A 43 -19.04 84.12 -126.64
N ALA A 44 -17.92 84.65 -127.15
CA ALA A 44 -17.91 85.90 -127.91
C ALA A 44 -17.02 85.76 -129.15
N SER A 45 -17.57 86.09 -130.32
CA SER A 45 -16.94 85.86 -131.63
C SER A 45 -17.00 87.12 -132.48
N ASP A 46 -15.83 87.53 -132.98
CA ASP A 46 -15.67 88.37 -134.18
C ASP A 46 -14.17 88.31 -134.58
N GLY A 47 -13.73 88.66 -135.79
CA GLY A 47 -14.44 89.17 -136.96
C GLY A 47 -13.43 89.35 -138.09
N SER A 48 -13.84 89.20 -139.35
CA SER A 48 -12.90 89.07 -140.48
C SER A 48 -12.68 90.37 -141.27
N SER A 49 -11.51 90.45 -141.91
CA SER A 49 -11.24 91.20 -143.15
C SER A 49 -11.22 92.74 -143.13
N SER A 50 -10.08 93.31 -143.50
CA SER A 50 -10.07 94.39 -144.51
C SER A 50 -8.78 94.32 -145.34
N ARG A 51 -8.75 95.07 -146.45
CA ARG A 51 -7.80 94.97 -147.56
C ARG A 51 -6.58 95.90 -147.39
N ASP A 52 -5.50 95.54 -148.09
CA ASP A 52 -4.49 96.44 -148.68
C ASP A 52 -3.80 97.49 -147.76
N ASP A 53 -2.75 97.07 -147.03
CA ASP A 53 -1.41 97.71 -147.15
C ASP A 53 -0.31 96.89 -146.44
N LEU A 54 0.56 96.22 -147.22
CA LEU A 54 1.38 95.10 -146.73
C LEU A 54 2.63 95.45 -145.87
N PRO A 55 3.40 96.54 -146.12
CA PRO A 55 4.71 96.72 -145.45
C PRO A 55 4.65 97.02 -143.94
N ALA A 56 3.63 97.72 -143.46
CA ALA A 56 3.65 98.36 -142.14
C ALA A 56 3.36 97.42 -140.94
N GLN A 57 2.72 96.28 -141.17
CA GLN A 57 2.25 95.40 -140.08
C GLN A 57 3.32 94.44 -139.55
N LEU A 58 4.32 94.08 -140.37
CA LEU A 58 5.30 93.04 -140.05
C LEU A 58 6.26 93.42 -138.90
N LEU A 59 6.66 94.69 -138.77
CA LEU A 59 7.51 95.12 -137.65
C LEU A 59 6.77 95.00 -136.31
N ARG A 60 5.51 95.48 -136.23
CA ARG A 60 4.74 95.48 -134.98
C ARG A 60 4.52 94.07 -134.43
N ARG A 61 4.27 93.07 -135.30
CA ARG A 61 4.16 91.67 -134.87
C ARG A 61 5.48 91.10 -134.32
N ASN A 62 6.62 91.42 -134.93
CA ASN A 62 7.93 90.97 -134.42
C ASN A 62 8.27 91.54 -133.02
N ASP A 63 7.93 92.81 -132.75
CA ASP A 63 8.10 93.41 -131.42
C ASP A 63 7.05 92.92 -130.39
N GLN A 64 5.97 92.27 -130.84
CA GLN A 64 4.98 91.62 -129.98
C GLN A 64 5.41 90.18 -129.66
N ILE A 65 5.94 89.44 -130.63
CA ILE A 65 6.51 88.09 -130.46
C ILE A 65 7.66 88.13 -129.43
N ARG A 66 8.66 89.00 -129.61
CA ARG A 66 9.77 89.14 -128.63
C ARG A 66 9.32 89.47 -127.20
N ARG A 67 8.18 90.16 -127.03
CA ARG A 67 7.58 90.43 -125.72
C ARG A 67 6.80 89.25 -125.12
N LEU A 68 6.31 88.33 -125.96
CA LEU A 68 5.72 87.07 -125.49
C LEU A 68 6.80 86.02 -125.20
N GLU A 69 7.87 85.97 -125.99
CA GLU A 69 9.05 85.13 -125.75
C GLU A 69 9.73 85.48 -124.42
N ALA A 70 9.93 86.78 -124.15
CA ALA A 70 10.44 87.24 -122.85
C ALA A 70 9.56 86.77 -121.69
N LYS A 71 8.23 86.98 -121.78
CA LYS A 71 7.28 86.52 -120.75
C LYS A 71 7.26 84.99 -120.59
N LEU A 72 7.41 84.23 -121.67
CA LEU A 72 7.56 82.76 -121.61
C LEU A 72 8.85 82.35 -120.90
N SER A 73 9.95 83.08 -121.13
CA SER A 73 11.20 82.87 -120.39
C SER A 73 11.04 83.22 -118.90
N ASP A 74 10.39 84.33 -118.57
CA ASP A 74 10.11 84.74 -117.19
C ASP A 74 9.22 83.70 -116.47
N TYR A 75 8.17 83.20 -117.11
CA TYR A 75 7.33 82.13 -116.58
C TYR A 75 8.08 80.80 -116.45
N ALA A 76 8.99 80.46 -117.38
CA ALA A 76 9.82 79.27 -117.29
C ALA A 76 10.87 79.37 -116.15
N GLU A 77 11.38 80.57 -115.85
CA GLU A 77 12.23 80.81 -114.68
C GLU A 77 11.41 80.78 -113.38
N GLN A 78 10.22 81.42 -113.35
CA GLN A 78 9.29 81.30 -112.23
C GLN A 78 8.91 79.84 -111.95
N LEU A 79 8.66 79.03 -112.97
CA LEU A 79 8.42 77.59 -112.82
C LEU A 79 9.64 76.86 -112.25
N ARG A 80 10.86 77.14 -112.72
CA ARG A 80 12.08 76.55 -112.14
C ARG A 80 12.38 77.03 -110.71
N ILE A 81 11.98 78.24 -110.34
CA ILE A 81 12.04 78.73 -108.97
C ILE A 81 10.97 78.03 -108.11
N MET A 82 9.73 77.94 -108.58
CA MET A 82 8.62 77.23 -107.93
C MET A 82 8.96 75.75 -107.70
N GLN A 83 9.55 75.08 -108.70
CA GLN A 83 10.04 73.70 -108.61
C GLN A 83 11.09 73.57 -107.49
N LYS A 84 12.11 74.43 -107.48
CA LYS A 84 13.14 74.45 -106.42
C LYS A 84 12.61 74.81 -105.04
N THR A 85 11.55 75.62 -104.93
CA THR A 85 10.88 75.87 -103.64
C THR A 85 10.04 74.68 -103.21
N LYS A 86 9.36 74.00 -104.14
CA LYS A 86 8.62 72.76 -103.88
C LYS A 86 9.56 71.66 -103.38
N GLU A 87 10.65 71.38 -104.10
CA GLU A 87 11.69 70.41 -103.72
C GLU A 87 12.26 70.70 -102.33
N LYS A 88 12.54 71.96 -102.01
CA LYS A 88 13.00 72.37 -100.66
C LYS A 88 11.94 72.16 -99.58
N LEU A 89 10.67 72.40 -99.88
CA LEU A 89 9.56 72.18 -98.95
C LEU A 89 9.26 70.69 -98.78
N GLU A 90 9.39 69.88 -99.82
CA GLU A 90 9.30 68.41 -99.77
C GLU A 90 10.43 67.83 -98.91
N ILE A 91 11.70 68.22 -99.14
CA ILE A 91 12.84 67.82 -98.30
C ILE A 91 12.70 68.32 -96.85
N ALA A 92 12.12 69.50 -96.62
CA ALA A 92 11.87 70.01 -95.27
C ALA A 92 10.73 69.24 -94.57
N LEU A 93 9.67 68.87 -95.30
CA LEU A 93 8.55 68.07 -94.83
C LEU A 93 8.98 66.64 -94.51
N GLU A 94 9.75 66.01 -95.40
CA GLU A 94 10.34 64.68 -95.24
C GLU A 94 11.24 64.65 -93.99
N ARG A 95 12.18 65.60 -93.85
CA ARG A 95 13.01 65.73 -92.62
C ARG A 95 12.19 66.01 -91.36
N HIS A 96 11.07 66.72 -91.46
CA HIS A 96 10.17 66.95 -90.34
C HIS A 96 9.40 65.66 -89.97
N GLN A 97 8.97 64.88 -90.96
CA GLN A 97 8.33 63.58 -90.78
C GLN A 97 9.33 62.58 -90.18
N ASP A 98 10.54 62.46 -90.72
CA ASP A 98 11.64 61.65 -90.16
C ASP A 98 11.95 62.06 -88.72
N SER A 99 12.09 63.36 -88.43
CA SER A 99 12.33 63.85 -87.07
C SER A 99 11.16 63.52 -86.13
N SER A 100 9.92 63.53 -86.63
CA SER A 100 8.73 63.22 -85.84
C SER A 100 8.60 61.72 -85.58
N ILE A 101 8.81 60.88 -86.60
CA ILE A 101 8.84 59.42 -86.51
C ILE A 101 9.97 58.99 -85.57
N LYS A 102 11.17 59.56 -85.72
CA LYS A 102 12.32 59.27 -84.85
C LYS A 102 12.05 59.68 -83.39
N LYS A 103 11.42 60.83 -83.13
CA LYS A 103 11.00 61.22 -81.78
C LYS A 103 9.96 60.27 -81.19
N LEU A 104 8.97 59.84 -81.97
CA LEU A 104 7.97 58.86 -81.53
C LEU A 104 8.60 57.49 -81.26
N GLN A 105 9.60 57.09 -82.06
CA GLN A 105 10.37 55.88 -81.83
C GLN A 105 11.25 55.99 -80.58
N GLU A 106 12.01 57.08 -80.41
CA GLU A 106 12.80 57.35 -79.20
C GLU A 106 11.92 57.39 -77.94
N GLN A 107 10.72 57.97 -78.02
CA GLN A 107 9.72 57.93 -76.95
C GLN A 107 9.24 56.50 -76.67
N ASN A 108 8.78 55.77 -77.69
CA ASN A 108 8.38 54.36 -77.57
C ASN A 108 9.48 53.51 -76.93
N ASP A 109 10.71 53.63 -77.42
CA ASP A 109 11.85 52.83 -76.96
C ASP A 109 12.19 53.20 -75.50
N SER A 110 12.11 54.48 -75.12
CA SER A 110 12.24 54.91 -73.73
C SER A 110 11.14 54.35 -72.81
N HIS A 111 9.89 54.27 -73.30
CA HIS A 111 8.77 53.65 -72.58
C HIS A 111 8.94 52.13 -72.48
N GLN A 112 9.44 51.46 -73.52
CA GLN A 112 9.73 50.03 -73.49
C GLN A 112 10.87 49.70 -72.52
N VAL A 113 11.96 50.48 -72.52
CA VAL A 113 13.06 50.35 -71.54
C VAL A 113 12.58 50.66 -70.11
N SER A 114 11.74 51.68 -69.92
CA SER A 114 11.14 51.99 -68.61
C SER A 114 10.26 50.83 -68.10
N ARG A 115 9.40 50.28 -68.97
CA ARG A 115 8.54 49.12 -68.66
C ARG A 115 9.37 47.86 -68.38
N ALA A 116 10.45 47.63 -69.14
CA ALA A 116 11.37 46.51 -68.92
C ALA A 116 12.06 46.61 -67.56
N LYS A 117 12.63 47.77 -67.21
CA LYS A 117 13.24 48.03 -65.89
C LYS A 117 12.25 47.89 -64.74
N MET A 118 10.98 48.26 -64.95
CA MET A 118 9.93 48.07 -63.94
C MET A 118 9.59 46.58 -63.77
N ALA A 119 9.52 45.80 -64.85
CA ALA A 119 9.29 44.36 -64.81
C ALA A 119 10.48 43.60 -64.18
N GLU A 120 11.72 43.98 -64.52
CA GLU A 120 12.96 43.48 -63.93
C GLU A 120 13.03 43.79 -62.42
N GLY A 121 12.70 45.03 -62.04
CA GLY A 121 12.60 45.43 -60.63
C GLY A 121 11.53 44.64 -59.84
N MET A 122 10.40 44.33 -60.47
CA MET A 122 9.39 43.43 -59.88
C MET A 122 9.89 41.98 -59.79
N ALA A 123 10.57 41.46 -60.81
CA ALA A 123 11.12 40.11 -60.80
C ALA A 123 12.18 39.94 -59.70
N LEU A 124 13.12 40.89 -59.56
CA LEU A 124 14.11 40.91 -58.49
C LEU A 124 13.49 41.10 -57.09
N ALA A 125 12.33 41.75 -56.99
CA ALA A 125 11.60 41.87 -55.72
C ALA A 125 10.88 40.56 -55.35
N LEU A 126 10.36 39.82 -56.33
CA LEU A 126 9.80 38.48 -56.14
C LEU A 126 10.90 37.46 -55.78
N GLU A 127 12.00 37.43 -56.53
CA GLU A 127 13.13 36.53 -56.27
C GLU A 127 13.70 36.71 -54.85
N LYS A 128 13.86 37.96 -54.39
CA LYS A 128 14.25 38.24 -53.00
C LYS A 128 13.22 37.79 -51.98
N LYS A 129 11.93 37.84 -52.30
CA LYS A 129 10.86 37.34 -51.42
C LYS A 129 10.85 35.81 -51.37
N ASP A 130 11.12 35.14 -52.49
CA ASP A 130 11.25 33.69 -52.54
C ASP A 130 12.51 33.22 -51.78
N GLN A 131 13.64 33.93 -51.91
CA GLN A 131 14.84 33.71 -51.08
C GLN A 131 14.54 33.89 -49.59
N GLU A 132 13.89 34.99 -49.19
CA GLU A 132 13.43 35.22 -47.81
C GLU A 132 12.50 34.10 -47.29
N TRP A 133 11.65 33.52 -48.15
CA TRP A 133 10.78 32.40 -47.77
C TRP A 133 11.55 31.09 -47.66
N MET A 134 12.48 30.81 -48.56
CA MET A 134 13.36 29.64 -48.51
C MET A 134 14.24 29.65 -47.25
N GLU A 135 14.78 30.80 -46.85
CA GLU A 135 15.50 30.94 -45.57
C GLU A 135 14.61 30.69 -44.35
N LYS A 136 13.37 31.22 -44.35
CA LYS A 136 12.40 30.99 -43.27
C LYS A 136 11.99 29.53 -43.16
N MET A 137 11.75 28.86 -44.30
CA MET A 137 11.48 27.42 -44.35
C MET A 137 12.67 26.62 -43.84
N ALA A 138 13.89 26.88 -44.36
CA ALA A 138 15.10 26.19 -43.93
C ALA A 138 15.43 26.40 -42.44
N ASN A 139 15.05 27.54 -41.85
CA ASN A 139 15.18 27.76 -40.40
C ASN A 139 14.08 27.06 -39.60
N SER A 140 12.83 27.07 -40.08
CA SER A 140 11.73 26.32 -39.47
C SER A 140 11.95 24.80 -39.50
N ASP A 141 12.54 24.26 -40.58
CA ASP A 141 12.92 22.85 -40.67
C ASP A 141 14.09 22.49 -39.74
N LYS A 142 15.06 23.39 -39.51
CA LYS A 142 16.10 23.22 -38.49
C LYS A 142 15.52 23.22 -37.08
N GLU A 143 14.61 24.16 -36.77
CA GLU A 143 13.93 24.23 -35.48
C GLU A 143 13.09 22.96 -35.24
N LYS A 144 12.34 22.51 -36.25
CA LYS A 144 11.58 21.26 -36.24
C LYS A 144 12.50 20.05 -36.00
N ALA A 145 13.63 19.96 -36.70
CA ALA A 145 14.60 18.87 -36.51
C ALA A 145 15.19 18.87 -35.09
N ALA A 146 15.57 20.04 -34.56
CA ALA A 146 16.09 20.18 -33.19
C ALA A 146 15.04 19.83 -32.13
N LEU A 147 13.77 20.19 -32.35
CA LEU A 147 12.65 19.81 -31.47
C LEU A 147 12.35 18.31 -31.55
N SER A 148 12.42 17.70 -32.73
CA SER A 148 12.27 16.24 -32.90
C SER A 148 13.37 15.48 -32.18
N ALA A 149 14.64 15.84 -32.41
CA ALA A 149 15.79 15.19 -31.75
C ALA A 149 15.71 15.31 -30.22
N ARG A 150 15.24 16.45 -29.69
CA ARG A 150 15.03 16.64 -28.24
C ARG A 150 13.84 15.82 -27.70
N LEU A 151 12.84 15.52 -28.53
CA LEU A 151 11.73 14.64 -28.16
C LEU A 151 12.18 13.17 -28.17
N GLU A 152 13.00 12.77 -29.15
CA GLU A 152 13.66 11.46 -29.20
C GLU A 152 14.58 11.27 -27.98
N GLU A 153 15.42 12.25 -27.64
CA GLU A 153 16.27 12.24 -26.43
C GLU A 153 15.44 12.11 -25.15
N MET A 154 14.33 12.86 -25.02
CA MET A 154 13.40 12.72 -23.88
C MET A 154 12.78 11.31 -23.83
N MET A 155 12.42 10.74 -24.98
CA MET A 155 11.84 9.41 -25.07
C MET A 155 12.85 8.34 -24.63
N GLU A 156 14.10 8.41 -25.13
CA GLU A 156 15.19 7.51 -24.71
C GLU A 156 15.50 7.65 -23.21
N GLN A 157 15.59 8.89 -22.69
CA GLN A 157 15.74 9.13 -21.25
C GLN A 157 14.59 8.53 -20.44
N SER A 158 13.35 8.65 -20.91
CA SER A 158 12.19 8.06 -20.22
C SER A 158 12.23 6.54 -20.23
N LEU A 159 12.61 5.93 -21.36
CA LEU A 159 12.73 4.47 -21.50
C LEU A 159 13.86 3.91 -20.65
N ALA A 160 15.00 4.61 -20.57
CA ALA A 160 16.10 4.26 -19.68
C ALA A 160 15.76 4.45 -18.19
N LEU A 161 14.81 5.35 -17.84
CA LEU A 161 14.28 5.49 -16.48
C LEU A 161 13.27 4.38 -16.13
N PHE A 162 12.47 3.90 -17.10
CA PHE A 162 11.63 2.72 -16.92
C PHE A 162 12.48 1.46 -16.72
N GLN A 163 13.47 1.19 -17.59
CA GLN A 163 14.39 0.06 -17.46
C GLN A 163 15.09 0.05 -16.09
N LYS A 164 15.64 1.19 -15.65
CA LYS A 164 16.25 1.31 -14.31
C LYS A 164 15.28 1.10 -13.16
N ARG A 165 13.98 1.30 -13.37
CA ARG A 165 12.95 1.01 -12.37
C ARG A 165 12.61 -0.46 -12.36
N ASP A 166 12.47 -1.09 -13.52
CA ASP A 166 12.28 -2.53 -13.64
C ASP A 166 13.48 -3.29 -13.02
N ASP A 167 14.71 -2.85 -13.30
CA ASP A 167 15.95 -3.34 -12.67
C ASP A 167 15.92 -3.23 -11.13
N LEU A 168 15.40 -2.11 -10.60
CA LEU A 168 15.29 -1.88 -9.16
C LEU A 168 14.21 -2.74 -8.52
N ASP A 169 13.04 -2.85 -9.14
CA ASP A 169 11.93 -3.67 -8.66
C ASP A 169 12.33 -5.17 -8.67
N GLU A 170 13.12 -5.63 -9.66
CA GLU A 170 13.76 -6.97 -9.64
C GLU A 170 14.76 -7.11 -8.47
N LEU A 171 15.66 -6.14 -8.27
CA LEU A 171 16.65 -6.17 -7.19
C LEU A 171 16.00 -6.14 -5.79
N GLU A 172 14.90 -5.40 -5.61
CA GLU A 172 14.09 -5.45 -4.39
C GLU A 172 13.44 -6.83 -4.23
N GLY A 173 12.93 -7.43 -5.30
CA GLY A 173 12.43 -8.81 -5.31
C GLY A 173 13.47 -9.84 -4.83
N PHE A 174 14.70 -9.76 -5.34
CA PHE A 174 15.80 -10.61 -4.88
C PHE A 174 16.17 -10.36 -3.42
N GLN A 175 16.24 -9.10 -2.98
CA GLN A 175 16.51 -8.76 -1.57
C GLN A 175 15.43 -9.28 -0.62
N GLN A 176 14.15 -9.16 -1.00
CA GLN A 176 13.03 -9.72 -0.25
C GLN A 176 13.11 -11.25 -0.19
N GLN A 177 13.51 -11.91 -1.29
CA GLN A 177 13.69 -13.36 -1.32
C GLN A 177 14.83 -13.83 -0.40
N GLU A 178 16.00 -13.18 -0.43
CA GLU A 178 17.11 -13.50 0.47
C GLU A 178 16.77 -13.20 1.94
N LEU A 179 16.10 -12.08 2.22
CA LEU A 179 15.61 -11.77 3.56
C LEU A 179 14.61 -12.82 4.07
N ALA A 180 13.76 -13.37 3.20
CA ALA A 180 12.85 -14.47 3.54
C ALA A 180 13.61 -15.79 3.81
N LYS A 181 14.63 -16.13 3.00
CA LYS A 181 15.51 -17.29 3.23
C LYS A 181 16.24 -17.18 4.57
N VAL A 182 16.82 -16.01 4.86
CA VAL A 182 17.51 -15.73 6.13
C VAL A 182 16.54 -15.82 7.32
N LYS A 183 15.35 -15.22 7.23
CA LYS A 183 14.30 -15.33 8.27
C LYS A 183 13.91 -16.79 8.53
N HIS A 184 13.69 -17.59 7.49
CA HIS A 184 13.37 -19.01 7.64
C HIS A 184 14.54 -19.80 8.26
N MET A 185 15.78 -19.53 7.85
CA MET A 185 16.97 -20.16 8.45
C MET A 185 17.15 -19.80 9.91
N LEU A 186 16.89 -18.54 10.31
CA LEU A 186 16.96 -18.10 11.70
C LEU A 186 15.87 -18.75 12.55
N LEU A 187 14.61 -18.71 12.12
CA LEU A 187 13.50 -19.38 12.81
C LEU A 187 13.78 -20.88 13.00
N ARG A 188 14.25 -21.57 11.96
CA ARG A 188 14.60 -22.99 12.04
C ARG A 188 15.79 -23.27 12.97
N LYS A 189 16.70 -22.30 13.16
CA LYS A 189 17.80 -22.39 14.13
C LYS A 189 17.32 -22.15 15.56
N GLU A 190 16.41 -21.20 15.75
CA GLU A 190 15.74 -20.91 17.03
C GLU A 190 14.87 -22.10 17.50
N GLU A 191 14.11 -22.72 16.59
CA GLU A 191 13.38 -23.97 16.84
C GLU A 191 14.30 -25.11 17.28
N LEU A 192 15.45 -25.29 16.62
CA LEU A 192 16.44 -26.32 16.95
C LEU A 192 17.15 -26.03 18.29
N LEU A 193 17.46 -24.78 18.59
CA LEU A 193 18.01 -24.38 19.89
C LEU A 193 17.00 -24.66 21.01
N SER A 194 15.74 -24.25 20.83
CA SER A 194 14.67 -24.55 21.80
C SER A 194 14.46 -26.06 22.01
N GLN A 195 14.64 -26.89 20.97
CA GLN A 195 14.62 -28.35 21.10
C GLN A 195 15.80 -28.86 21.95
N GLN A 196 17.02 -28.37 21.68
CA GLN A 196 18.22 -28.73 22.45
C GLN A 196 18.16 -28.25 23.91
N GLU A 197 17.62 -27.06 24.18
CA GLU A 197 17.38 -26.55 25.53
C GLU A 197 16.42 -27.44 26.31
N ARG A 198 15.30 -27.86 25.70
CA ARG A 198 14.34 -28.79 26.32
C ARG A 198 14.94 -30.18 26.54
N GLU A 199 15.77 -30.68 25.63
CA GLU A 199 16.53 -31.91 25.85
C GLU A 199 17.53 -31.79 27.01
N LEU A 200 18.23 -30.66 27.14
CA LEU A 200 19.18 -30.42 28.23
C LEU A 200 18.46 -30.31 29.58
N GLN A 201 17.33 -29.60 29.65
CA GLN A 201 16.48 -29.52 30.85
C GLN A 201 15.97 -30.90 31.28
N HIS A 202 15.54 -31.75 30.33
CA HIS A 202 15.12 -33.12 30.64
C HIS A 202 16.29 -33.96 31.16
N LYS A 203 17.45 -33.93 30.49
CA LYS A 203 18.66 -34.65 30.91
C LYS A 203 19.16 -34.17 32.28
N GLU A 204 19.03 -32.87 32.59
CA GLU A 204 19.34 -32.35 33.91
C GLU A 204 18.36 -32.85 34.98
N ALA A 205 17.05 -32.85 34.70
CA ALA A 205 16.05 -33.41 35.61
C ALA A 205 16.31 -34.90 35.92
N ASP A 206 16.70 -35.68 34.90
CA ASP A 206 17.08 -37.08 35.05
C ASP A 206 18.35 -37.23 35.90
N ILE A 207 19.39 -36.41 35.66
CA ILE A 207 20.62 -36.38 36.47
C ILE A 207 20.32 -35.99 37.92
N GLN A 208 19.42 -35.02 38.16
CA GLN A 208 18.98 -34.67 39.51
C GLN A 208 18.21 -35.82 40.17
N SER A 209 17.39 -36.55 39.42
CA SER A 209 16.69 -37.75 39.91
C SER A 209 17.66 -38.88 40.27
N ALA A 210 18.63 -39.18 39.40
CA ALA A 210 19.68 -40.15 39.66
C ALA A 210 20.55 -39.77 40.86
N LYS A 211 20.88 -38.48 41.03
CA LYS A 211 21.58 -37.96 42.22
C LYS A 211 20.78 -38.19 43.52
N ARG A 212 19.46 -37.98 43.51
CA ARG A 212 18.58 -38.30 44.66
C ARG A 212 18.57 -39.80 44.96
N GLY A 213 18.31 -40.64 43.96
CA GLY A 213 18.31 -42.11 44.14
C GLY A 213 19.65 -42.67 44.63
N LEU A 214 20.77 -42.10 44.17
CA LEU A 214 22.12 -42.46 44.63
C LEU A 214 22.40 -41.98 46.07
N ALA A 215 21.87 -40.83 46.48
CA ALA A 215 21.93 -40.38 47.88
C ALA A 215 21.10 -41.27 48.81
N GLU A 216 19.89 -41.66 48.40
CA GLU A 216 19.07 -42.64 49.13
C GLU A 216 19.75 -44.02 49.22
N ALA A 217 20.37 -44.49 48.13
CA ALA A 217 21.11 -45.75 48.13
C ALA A 217 22.30 -45.71 49.09
N ARG A 218 23.04 -44.59 49.15
CA ARG A 218 24.11 -44.38 50.14
C ARG A 218 23.59 -44.34 51.59
N GLY A 219 22.45 -43.70 51.85
CA GLY A 219 21.82 -43.71 53.18
C GLY A 219 21.39 -45.12 53.62
N LYS A 220 20.83 -45.91 52.69
CA LYS A 220 20.50 -47.32 52.92
C LYS A 220 21.75 -48.16 53.18
N LEU A 221 22.83 -47.94 52.42
CA LEU A 221 24.13 -48.60 52.64
C LEU A 221 24.68 -48.29 54.03
N GLN A 222 24.75 -47.02 54.44
CA GLN A 222 25.22 -46.58 55.77
C GLN A 222 24.36 -47.07 56.94
N THR A 223 23.13 -47.50 56.67
CA THR A 223 22.25 -48.14 57.65
C THR A 223 22.57 -49.64 57.77
N LEU A 224 22.78 -50.32 56.63
CA LEU A 224 23.21 -51.72 56.60
C LEU A 224 24.64 -51.90 57.14
N GLU A 225 25.55 -50.97 56.89
CA GLU A 225 26.91 -50.93 57.43
C GLU A 225 26.87 -50.89 58.97
N ARG A 226 26.05 -50.01 59.58
CA ARG A 226 25.83 -49.99 61.03
C ARG A 226 25.23 -51.30 61.56
N GLN A 227 24.19 -51.82 60.92
CA GLN A 227 23.56 -53.08 61.33
C GLN A 227 24.54 -54.26 61.24
N HIS A 228 25.48 -54.23 60.28
CA HIS A 228 26.56 -55.21 60.18
C HIS A 228 27.61 -55.02 61.28
N GLU A 229 28.05 -53.79 61.56
CA GLU A 229 28.93 -53.50 62.70
C GLU A 229 28.33 -53.95 64.04
N GLU A 230 27.05 -53.65 64.28
CA GLU A 230 26.30 -54.06 65.47
C GLU A 230 26.20 -55.59 65.55
N SER A 231 25.90 -56.28 64.44
CA SER A 231 25.88 -57.74 64.36
C SER A 231 27.26 -58.37 64.63
N CYS A 232 28.33 -57.77 64.13
CA CYS A 232 29.69 -58.24 64.35
C CYS A 232 30.14 -58.05 65.81
N ARG A 233 29.76 -56.94 66.46
CA ARG A 233 29.99 -56.75 67.90
C ARG A 233 29.25 -57.80 68.72
N LEU A 234 27.96 -57.99 68.46
CA LEU A 234 27.14 -59.00 69.14
C LEU A 234 27.69 -60.42 68.94
N ASN A 235 28.16 -60.76 67.74
CA ASN A 235 28.83 -62.04 67.49
C ASN A 235 30.12 -62.19 68.33
N SER A 236 30.96 -61.16 68.43
CA SER A 236 32.18 -61.22 69.26
C SER A 236 31.86 -61.31 70.77
N GLU A 237 30.79 -60.67 71.23
CA GLU A 237 30.28 -60.81 72.61
C GLU A 237 29.81 -62.26 72.86
N LEU A 238 29.06 -62.85 71.93
CA LEU A 238 28.59 -64.24 72.00
C LEU A 238 29.70 -65.29 71.82
N GLU A 239 30.81 -64.95 71.16
CA GLU A 239 32.02 -65.80 71.11
C GLU A 239 32.76 -65.78 72.45
N ILE A 240 32.91 -64.61 73.09
CA ILE A 240 33.48 -64.50 74.45
C ILE A 240 32.61 -65.27 75.47
N GLU A 241 31.28 -65.08 75.47
CA GLU A 241 30.38 -65.84 76.36
C GLU A 241 30.50 -67.37 76.14
N ARG A 242 30.72 -67.81 74.89
CA ARG A 242 30.95 -69.23 74.57
C ARG A 242 32.28 -69.75 75.08
N GLU A 243 33.35 -68.97 75.01
CA GLU A 243 34.66 -69.34 75.55
C GLU A 243 34.62 -69.41 77.08
N GLU A 244 33.98 -68.45 77.76
CA GLU A 244 33.76 -68.49 79.21
C GLU A 244 32.93 -69.73 79.62
N LEU A 245 31.84 -70.04 78.92
CA LEU A 245 31.02 -71.23 79.18
C LEU A 245 31.77 -72.54 78.88
N LEU A 246 32.68 -72.55 77.90
CA LEU A 246 33.57 -73.70 77.64
C LEU A 246 34.58 -73.90 78.77
N LEU A 247 35.21 -72.84 79.27
CA LEU A 247 36.14 -72.91 80.40
C LEU A 247 35.43 -73.39 81.68
N LEU A 248 34.25 -72.85 81.98
CA LEU A 248 33.41 -73.30 83.10
C LEU A 248 32.99 -74.77 82.96
N ARG A 249 32.68 -75.22 81.74
CA ARG A 249 32.40 -76.64 81.48
C ARG A 249 33.64 -77.50 81.68
N GLU A 250 34.80 -77.11 81.16
CA GLU A 250 36.04 -77.86 81.37
C GLU A 250 36.39 -77.96 82.85
N GLU A 251 36.20 -76.90 83.62
CA GLU A 251 36.34 -76.93 85.07
C GLU A 251 35.36 -77.90 85.74
N ALA A 252 34.11 -77.95 85.28
CA ALA A 252 33.12 -78.90 85.77
C ALA A 252 33.51 -80.35 85.42
N ASP A 253 33.90 -80.63 84.18
CA ASP A 253 34.34 -81.95 83.72
C ASP A 253 35.61 -82.41 84.46
N LYS A 254 36.56 -81.49 84.75
CA LYS A 254 37.73 -81.74 85.63
C LYS A 254 37.31 -82.11 87.06
N LYS A 255 36.39 -81.34 87.66
CA LYS A 255 35.86 -81.61 89.02
C LYS A 255 35.07 -82.92 89.09
N VAL A 256 34.35 -83.29 88.03
CA VAL A 256 33.69 -84.60 87.90
C VAL A 256 34.73 -85.72 87.85
N GLY A 257 35.77 -85.60 87.01
CA GLY A 257 36.85 -86.59 86.95
C GLY A 257 37.60 -86.78 88.28
N GLU A 258 37.84 -85.70 89.04
CA GLU A 258 38.37 -85.78 90.40
C GLU A 258 37.44 -86.55 91.36
N LEU A 259 36.14 -86.29 91.29
CA LEU A 259 35.14 -86.96 92.14
C LEU A 259 34.99 -88.44 91.75
N GLU A 260 34.98 -88.77 90.46
CA GLU A 260 34.98 -90.15 89.96
C GLU A 260 36.23 -90.91 90.40
N GLY A 261 37.40 -90.28 90.33
CA GLY A 261 38.66 -90.85 90.85
C GLY A 261 38.57 -91.16 92.35
N ARG A 262 38.11 -90.20 93.17
CA ARG A 262 37.90 -90.40 94.61
C ARG A 262 36.84 -91.48 94.90
N CYS A 263 35.81 -91.61 94.07
CA CYS A 263 34.83 -92.70 94.16
C CYS A 263 35.47 -94.07 93.87
N GLN A 264 36.36 -94.17 92.88
CA GLN A 264 37.11 -95.40 92.57
C GLN A 264 38.09 -95.75 93.71
N GLU A 265 38.78 -94.76 94.28
CA GLU A 265 39.64 -94.93 95.47
C GLU A 265 38.84 -95.46 96.66
N LEU A 266 37.70 -94.83 96.99
CA LEU A 266 36.81 -95.28 98.06
C LEU A 266 36.26 -96.68 97.80
N GLN A 267 35.91 -97.02 96.56
CA GLN A 267 35.43 -98.34 96.19
C GLN A 267 36.54 -99.41 96.31
N SER A 268 37.78 -99.06 95.98
CA SER A 268 38.96 -99.90 96.21
C SER A 268 39.21 -100.15 97.71
N VAL A 269 39.10 -99.10 98.55
CA VAL A 269 39.19 -99.23 100.01
C VAL A 269 38.06 -100.09 100.57
N ILE A 270 36.82 -99.93 100.09
CA ILE A 270 35.68 -100.77 100.48
C ILE A 270 35.92 -102.24 100.08
N GLN A 271 36.46 -102.50 98.89
CA GLN A 271 36.82 -103.85 98.45
C GLN A 271 37.92 -104.46 99.35
N GLN A 272 39.01 -103.74 99.60
CA GLN A 272 40.10 -104.17 100.49
C GLN A 272 39.59 -104.48 101.91
N VAL A 273 38.79 -103.58 102.50
CA VAL A 273 38.19 -103.78 103.82
C VAL A 273 37.22 -104.98 103.83
N SER A 274 36.48 -105.22 102.75
CA SER A 274 35.60 -106.39 102.62
C SER A 274 36.38 -107.70 102.54
N GLU A 275 37.50 -107.72 101.82
CA GLU A 275 38.39 -108.88 101.76
C GLU A 275 39.10 -109.14 103.08
N ASP A 276 39.58 -108.10 103.77
CA ASP A 276 40.22 -108.23 105.08
C ASP A 276 39.21 -108.62 106.17
N PHE A 277 37.95 -108.19 106.06
CA PHE A 277 36.85 -108.70 106.86
C PHE A 277 36.59 -110.19 106.60
N GLN A 278 36.58 -110.65 105.34
CA GLN A 278 36.43 -112.08 105.01
C GLN A 278 37.62 -112.92 105.52
N LYS A 279 38.86 -112.42 105.36
CA LYS A 279 40.07 -113.04 105.93
C LYS A 279 39.92 -113.17 107.45
N SER A 280 39.54 -112.08 108.13
CA SER A 280 39.28 -112.07 109.57
C SER A 280 38.18 -113.05 109.99
N GLN A 281 37.05 -113.07 109.28
CA GLN A 281 35.94 -114.00 109.55
C GLN A 281 36.35 -115.47 109.36
N SER A 282 37.13 -115.79 108.33
CA SER A 282 37.64 -117.15 108.13
C SER A 282 38.63 -117.55 109.23
N MET A 283 39.50 -116.63 109.68
CA MET A 283 40.40 -116.83 110.81
C MET A 283 39.64 -117.02 112.13
N VAL A 284 38.59 -116.24 112.38
CA VAL A 284 37.69 -116.46 113.52
C VAL A 284 37.07 -117.85 113.44
N SER A 285 36.58 -118.29 112.27
CA SER A 285 36.01 -119.64 112.12
C SER A 285 37.03 -120.78 112.29
N THR A 286 38.31 -120.57 111.99
CA THR A 286 39.35 -121.57 112.31
C THR A 286 39.71 -121.57 113.80
N LEU A 287 39.70 -120.41 114.46
CA LEU A 287 39.88 -120.30 115.91
C LEU A 287 38.69 -120.87 116.70
N GLU A 288 37.46 -120.69 116.22
CA GLU A 288 36.26 -121.31 116.79
C GLU A 288 36.32 -122.85 116.71
N LYS A 289 36.81 -123.39 115.60
CA LYS A 289 37.02 -124.84 115.43
C LYS A 289 38.10 -125.38 116.36
N SER A 290 39.26 -124.74 116.42
CA SER A 290 40.34 -125.20 117.31
C SER A 290 39.98 -125.04 118.80
N LEU A 291 39.20 -124.00 119.15
CA LEU A 291 38.62 -123.86 120.49
C LEU A 291 37.64 -124.99 120.81
N HIS A 292 36.80 -125.40 119.86
CA HIS A 292 35.89 -126.53 120.04
C HIS A 292 36.64 -127.86 120.16
N GLU A 293 37.65 -128.10 119.33
CA GLU A 293 38.55 -129.25 119.41
C GLU A 293 39.22 -129.31 120.81
N LEU A 294 39.83 -128.22 121.26
CA LEU A 294 40.41 -128.08 122.61
C LEU A 294 39.38 -128.30 123.73
N GLN A 295 38.13 -127.89 123.57
CA GLN A 295 37.07 -128.20 124.53
C GLN A 295 36.75 -129.71 124.56
N THR A 296 36.68 -130.38 123.41
CA THR A 296 36.46 -131.83 123.36
C THR A 296 37.64 -132.62 123.93
N GLU A 297 38.89 -132.19 123.70
CA GLU A 297 40.07 -132.75 124.35
C GLU A 297 40.05 -132.53 125.87
N HIS A 298 39.68 -131.33 126.33
CA HIS A 298 39.57 -131.03 127.76
C HIS A 298 38.55 -131.94 128.46
N ASP A 299 37.35 -132.11 127.91
CA ASP A 299 36.34 -132.99 128.50
C ASP A 299 36.73 -134.48 128.40
N ALA A 300 37.46 -134.90 127.36
CA ALA A 300 38.03 -136.25 127.26
C ALA A 300 39.12 -136.50 128.33
N LEU A 301 40.04 -135.56 128.53
CA LEU A 301 41.08 -135.63 129.57
C LEU A 301 40.48 -135.63 130.98
N LYS A 302 39.44 -134.84 131.22
CA LYS A 302 38.67 -134.79 132.48
C LYS A 302 37.95 -136.11 132.77
N LEU A 303 37.39 -136.75 131.75
CA LEU A 303 36.83 -138.11 131.85
C LEU A 303 37.93 -139.16 132.14
N GLN A 304 39.12 -139.01 131.56
CA GLN A 304 40.27 -139.87 131.86
C GLN A 304 40.79 -139.66 133.29
N GLN A 305 40.79 -138.41 133.80
CA GLN A 305 41.21 -138.08 135.16
C GLN A 305 40.25 -138.69 136.20
N GLN A 306 38.94 -138.67 135.97
CA GLN A 306 37.97 -139.38 136.82
C GLN A 306 38.22 -140.89 136.87
N LYS A 307 38.53 -141.52 135.73
CA LYS A 307 38.90 -142.95 135.68
C LYS A 307 40.20 -143.23 136.46
N ALA A 308 41.19 -142.35 136.35
CA ALA A 308 42.47 -142.49 137.05
C ALA A 308 42.28 -142.44 138.58
N ALA A 309 41.50 -141.48 139.09
CA ALA A 309 41.25 -141.29 140.53
C ALA A 309 40.74 -142.57 141.21
N VAL A 310 39.71 -143.22 140.63
CA VAL A 310 39.14 -144.49 141.14
C VAL A 310 40.22 -145.59 141.25
N THR A 311 41.17 -145.65 140.32
CA THR A 311 42.25 -146.66 140.34
C THR A 311 43.39 -146.35 141.34
N VAL A 312 43.41 -145.16 141.95
CA VAL A 312 44.36 -144.78 143.01
C VAL A 312 43.80 -145.14 144.38
N GLU A 313 42.52 -144.85 144.64
CA GLU A 313 41.85 -145.16 145.92
C GLU A 313 41.90 -146.65 146.31
N ASP A 314 41.90 -147.56 145.32
CA ASP A 314 42.05 -149.00 145.55
C ASP A 314 43.50 -149.43 145.88
N LYS A 315 44.51 -148.66 145.46
CA LYS A 315 45.94 -149.00 145.65
C LYS A 315 46.49 -148.52 146.99
N GLU A 316 46.10 -147.33 147.43
CA GLU A 316 46.61 -146.74 148.67
C GLU A 316 46.26 -147.59 149.91
N ARG A 317 45.10 -148.26 149.88
CA ARG A 317 44.67 -149.23 150.92
C ARG A 317 45.65 -150.39 151.13
N LEU A 318 46.47 -150.75 150.13
CA LEU A 318 47.37 -151.91 150.21
C LEU A 318 48.76 -151.59 150.83
N LEU A 319 49.24 -150.35 150.68
CA LEU A 319 50.62 -149.99 151.08
C LEU A 319 50.81 -149.88 152.60
N VAL A 320 49.77 -149.48 153.33
CA VAL A 320 49.82 -149.19 154.77
C VAL A 320 50.17 -150.41 155.63
N GLU A 321 49.89 -151.63 155.16
CA GLU A 321 50.16 -152.86 155.91
C GLU A 321 51.64 -153.30 155.88
N LEU A 322 52.35 -153.04 154.79
CA LEU A 322 53.71 -153.57 154.57
C LEU A 322 54.79 -152.78 155.32
N GLN A 323 54.66 -151.46 155.38
CA GLN A 323 55.76 -150.57 155.81
C GLN A 323 56.15 -150.72 157.30
N LYS A 324 55.29 -151.34 158.12
CA LYS A 324 55.54 -151.60 159.55
C LYS A 324 56.56 -152.70 159.84
N LYS A 325 57.00 -153.48 158.83
CA LYS A 325 57.97 -154.60 159.03
C LYS A 325 59.45 -154.23 158.84
N ALA A 326 59.77 -153.19 158.08
CA ALA A 326 61.14 -152.95 157.62
C ALA A 326 62.09 -152.36 158.69
N THR A 327 61.58 -151.56 159.62
CA THR A 327 62.36 -150.66 160.50
C THR A 327 63.18 -151.34 161.62
N SER A 328 63.30 -152.68 161.61
CA SER A 328 63.80 -153.45 162.75
C SER A 328 65.25 -153.95 162.65
N LEU A 329 65.93 -153.90 161.49
CA LEU A 329 67.10 -154.78 161.23
C LEU A 329 68.48 -154.09 161.06
N GLU A 330 68.56 -152.85 160.57
CA GLU A 330 69.77 -152.35 159.87
C GLU A 330 70.92 -151.76 160.75
N ARG A 331 71.13 -152.20 162.01
CA ARG A 331 71.89 -151.38 163.01
C ARG A 331 73.20 -151.98 163.59
N ARG A 332 74.15 -152.55 162.80
CA ARG A 332 75.47 -153.08 163.31
C ARG A 332 76.66 -153.10 162.27
N LEU A 333 77.91 -152.76 162.71
CA LEU A 333 79.31 -153.04 162.17
C LEU A 333 80.19 -151.89 161.55
N GLN A 334 81.55 -151.86 161.79
CA GLN A 334 82.57 -150.78 161.46
C GLN A 334 84.11 -151.19 161.47
N GLY A 335 85.05 -150.46 160.78
CA GLY A 335 86.56 -150.34 160.98
C GLY A 335 87.56 -150.78 159.82
N ASN A 336 88.91 -150.55 159.71
CA ASN A 336 89.96 -149.56 160.16
C ASN A 336 91.45 -149.86 159.61
N LEU A 337 92.45 -148.92 159.70
CA LEU A 337 93.99 -149.02 159.59
C LEU A 337 94.77 -149.00 158.20
N SER A 338 96.11 -148.77 158.01
CA SER A 338 97.17 -147.77 158.49
C SER A 338 98.68 -147.97 158.02
N GLN A 339 99.51 -146.90 157.84
CA GLN A 339 101.01 -146.68 157.79
C GLN A 339 101.96 -146.95 156.56
N ASP A 340 101.52 -147.44 155.40
CA ASP A 340 102.40 -147.47 154.17
C ASP A 340 102.49 -146.09 153.46
N GLU A 341 101.85 -145.08 154.06
CA GLU A 341 101.34 -143.87 153.41
C GLU A 341 102.46 -142.84 153.07
N HIS A 342 103.52 -142.76 153.87
CA HIS A 342 104.52 -141.69 153.76
C HIS A 342 105.46 -141.78 152.54
N LEU A 343 105.65 -142.97 151.94
CA LEU A 343 106.40 -143.05 150.67
C LEU A 343 105.52 -142.63 149.48
N GLN A 344 104.20 -142.76 149.61
CA GLN A 344 103.24 -142.40 148.57
C GLN A 344 103.06 -140.88 148.46
N GLU A 345 103.11 -140.14 149.58
CA GLU A 345 103.05 -138.67 149.61
C GLU A 345 104.13 -138.00 148.72
N LEU A 346 105.36 -138.52 148.73
CA LEU A 346 106.48 -137.93 147.98
C LEU A 346 106.37 -138.20 146.46
N LEU A 347 105.72 -139.30 146.06
CA LEU A 347 105.32 -139.52 144.66
C LEU A 347 104.13 -138.64 144.25
N GLN A 348 103.23 -138.36 145.21
CA GLN A 348 102.06 -137.51 145.01
C GLN A 348 102.45 -136.04 144.72
N GLU A 349 103.46 -135.49 145.40
CA GLU A 349 104.00 -134.14 145.10
C GLU A 349 104.56 -134.00 143.68
N LYS A 350 105.22 -135.04 143.14
CA LYS A 350 105.66 -135.02 141.74
C LYS A 350 104.46 -134.94 140.79
N SER A 351 103.41 -135.72 141.06
CA SER A 351 102.22 -135.79 140.20
C SER A 351 101.41 -134.49 140.18
N SER A 352 101.36 -133.74 141.29
CA SER A 352 100.63 -132.46 141.37
C SER A 352 101.33 -131.34 140.60
N LEU A 353 102.67 -131.32 140.58
CA LEU A 353 103.45 -130.38 139.75
C LEU A 353 103.29 -130.66 138.25
N GLU A 354 103.25 -131.94 137.84
CA GLU A 354 102.99 -132.33 136.45
C GLU A 354 101.55 -131.96 136.03
N GLN A 355 100.55 -132.18 136.89
CA GLN A 355 99.18 -131.68 136.65
C GLN A 355 99.09 -130.15 136.54
N SER A 356 99.81 -129.41 137.37
CA SER A 356 99.81 -127.93 137.36
C SER A 356 100.31 -127.38 136.01
N LEU A 357 101.38 -127.98 135.47
CA LEU A 357 101.91 -127.59 134.15
C LEU A 357 100.89 -127.82 133.03
N ASP A 358 100.22 -128.99 133.01
CA ASP A 358 99.22 -129.29 131.98
C ASP A 358 97.92 -128.49 132.15
N GLY A 359 97.57 -128.08 133.38
CA GLY A 359 96.51 -127.10 133.64
C GLY A 359 96.77 -125.77 132.94
N THR A 360 97.93 -125.16 133.17
CA THR A 360 98.29 -123.87 132.52
C THR A 360 98.36 -123.96 130.98
N ARG A 361 98.67 -125.14 130.43
CA ARG A 361 98.61 -125.41 128.97
C ARG A 361 97.18 -125.46 128.46
N ALA A 362 96.25 -126.06 129.20
CA ALA A 362 94.84 -126.10 128.84
C ALA A 362 94.22 -124.69 128.89
N GLU A 363 94.54 -123.89 129.91
CA GLU A 363 94.13 -122.48 130.02
C GLU A 363 94.62 -121.63 128.85
N LEU A 364 95.90 -121.76 128.47
CA LEU A 364 96.47 -121.08 127.31
C LEU A 364 95.84 -121.52 125.98
N LEU A 365 95.39 -122.77 125.85
CA LEU A 365 94.66 -123.24 124.68
C LEU A 365 93.24 -122.66 124.62
N ALA A 366 92.54 -122.56 125.74
CA ALA A 366 91.20 -121.96 125.83
C ALA A 366 91.24 -120.47 125.48
N VAL A 367 92.15 -119.70 126.07
CA VAL A 367 92.33 -118.26 125.73
C VAL A 367 92.65 -118.07 124.24
N ARG A 368 93.35 -119.03 123.61
CA ARG A 368 93.64 -119.01 122.18
C ARG A 368 92.42 -119.34 121.31
N THR A 369 91.52 -120.22 121.74
CA THR A 369 90.26 -120.48 121.02
C THR A 369 89.30 -119.30 121.14
N ASP A 370 89.12 -118.76 122.36
CA ASP A 370 88.25 -117.61 122.60
C ASP A 370 88.68 -116.38 121.77
N HIS A 371 89.99 -116.17 121.63
CA HIS A 371 90.55 -115.14 120.76
C HIS A 371 90.30 -115.41 119.26
N ALA A 372 90.39 -116.66 118.81
CA ALA A 372 90.12 -117.03 117.42
C ALA A 372 88.64 -116.83 117.04
N ASP A 373 87.72 -117.19 117.95
CA ASP A 373 86.28 -116.98 117.75
C ASP A 373 85.92 -115.49 117.76
N ALA A 374 86.56 -114.70 118.64
CA ALA A 374 86.42 -113.24 118.64
C ALA A 374 86.92 -112.60 117.33
N VAL A 375 88.06 -113.05 116.80
CA VAL A 375 88.57 -112.61 115.48
C VAL A 375 87.60 -113.01 114.36
N SER A 376 87.13 -114.26 114.32
CA SER A 376 86.16 -114.72 113.31
C SER A 376 84.84 -113.93 113.34
N SER A 377 84.36 -113.55 114.53
CA SER A 377 83.18 -112.69 114.69
C SER A 377 83.41 -111.28 114.12
N LEU A 378 84.58 -110.69 114.36
CA LEU A 378 84.98 -109.40 113.81
C LEU A 378 85.17 -109.45 112.29
N GLU A 379 85.80 -110.49 111.74
CA GLU A 379 85.94 -110.69 110.29
C GLU A 379 84.57 -110.84 109.61
N ALA A 380 83.64 -111.56 110.22
CA ALA A 380 82.26 -111.66 109.74
C ALA A 380 81.51 -110.32 109.84
N GLN A 381 81.79 -109.49 110.86
CA GLN A 381 81.23 -108.14 110.96
C GLN A 381 81.80 -107.19 109.89
N VAL A 382 83.12 -107.19 109.67
CA VAL A 382 83.79 -106.43 108.60
C VAL A 382 83.25 -106.83 107.23
N SER A 383 83.04 -108.13 107.01
CA SER A 383 82.44 -108.66 105.77
C SER A 383 81.01 -108.13 105.55
N ARG A 384 80.15 -108.16 106.57
CA ARG A 384 78.80 -107.58 106.50
C ARG A 384 78.83 -106.06 106.25
N MET A 385 79.72 -105.34 106.93
CA MET A 385 79.89 -103.89 106.70
C MET A 385 80.34 -103.61 105.27
N SER A 386 81.27 -104.40 104.73
CA SER A 386 81.76 -104.26 103.35
C SER A 386 80.64 -104.44 102.32
N VAL A 387 79.76 -105.43 102.51
CA VAL A 387 78.55 -105.62 101.68
C VAL A 387 77.65 -104.38 101.75
N THR A 388 77.27 -103.93 102.94
CA THR A 388 76.40 -102.74 103.08
C THR A 388 77.02 -101.46 102.51
N ILE A 389 78.35 -101.32 102.54
CA ILE A 389 79.07 -100.21 101.89
C ILE A 389 78.94 -100.32 100.37
N THR A 390 79.07 -101.51 99.78
CA THR A 390 78.87 -101.68 98.32
C THR A 390 77.42 -101.43 97.88
N GLU A 391 76.43 -101.82 98.68
CA GLU A 391 75.01 -101.54 98.44
C GLU A 391 74.70 -100.03 98.50
N LEU A 392 75.25 -99.33 99.50
CA LEU A 392 75.13 -97.87 99.57
C LEU A 392 75.84 -97.16 98.41
N GLN A 393 76.97 -97.70 97.92
CA GLN A 393 77.66 -97.17 96.75
C GLN A 393 76.89 -97.38 95.43
N THR A 394 76.19 -98.51 95.25
CA THR A 394 75.33 -98.70 94.06
C THR A 394 74.07 -97.85 94.13
N LEU A 395 73.43 -97.73 95.29
CA LEU A 395 72.30 -96.82 95.51
C LEU A 395 72.68 -95.34 95.27
N LEU A 396 73.86 -94.92 95.72
CA LEU A 396 74.38 -93.58 95.46
C LEU A 396 74.59 -93.34 93.96
N ARG A 397 75.21 -94.29 93.24
CA ARG A 397 75.37 -94.21 91.77
C ARG A 397 74.02 -94.11 91.06
N HIS A 398 73.03 -94.93 91.40
CA HIS A 398 71.69 -94.83 90.80
C HIS A 398 71.01 -93.50 91.10
N LYS A 399 71.23 -92.91 92.29
CA LYS A 399 70.75 -91.56 92.63
C LYS A 399 71.47 -90.46 91.84
N ASP A 400 72.78 -90.58 91.64
CA ASP A 400 73.59 -89.62 90.87
C ASP A 400 73.30 -89.70 89.37
N ASP A 401 73.13 -90.91 88.80
CA ASP A 401 72.80 -91.13 87.39
C ASP A 401 71.36 -90.68 87.09
N SER A 402 70.39 -90.95 87.97
CA SER A 402 69.02 -90.42 87.80
C SER A 402 68.97 -88.89 87.98
N SER A 403 69.70 -88.33 88.94
CA SER A 403 69.91 -86.88 89.09
C SER A 403 70.56 -86.25 87.86
N ARG A 404 71.47 -86.96 87.18
CA ARG A 404 72.08 -86.51 85.92
C ARG A 404 71.06 -86.55 84.78
N ALA A 405 70.34 -87.65 84.61
CA ALA A 405 69.31 -87.79 83.58
C ALA A 405 68.13 -86.81 83.74
N TYR A 406 67.78 -86.41 84.98
CA TYR A 406 66.83 -85.32 85.20
C TYR A 406 67.39 -83.95 84.78
N ARG A 407 68.66 -83.65 85.11
CA ARG A 407 69.32 -82.41 84.67
C ARG A 407 69.48 -82.35 83.15
N GLU A 408 69.96 -83.42 82.52
CA GLU A 408 70.07 -83.50 81.05
C GLU A 408 68.72 -83.24 80.35
N ARG A 409 67.60 -83.66 80.96
CA ARG A 409 66.24 -83.34 80.47
C ARG A 409 65.84 -81.88 80.70
N THR A 410 66.13 -81.30 81.86
CA THR A 410 65.83 -79.86 82.09
C THR A 410 66.71 -78.97 81.22
N ASP A 411 67.99 -79.30 81.08
CA ASP A 411 68.97 -78.52 80.32
C ASP A 411 68.65 -78.55 78.81
N THR A 412 68.19 -79.70 78.29
CA THR A 412 67.70 -79.80 76.90
C THR A 412 66.35 -79.09 76.69
N GLN A 413 65.45 -79.09 77.69
CA GLN A 413 64.23 -78.27 77.63
C GLN A 413 64.53 -76.76 77.69
N ILE A 414 65.47 -76.33 78.54
CA ILE A 414 65.94 -74.94 78.62
C ILE A 414 66.53 -74.52 77.27
N ALA A 415 67.45 -75.29 76.70
CA ALA A 415 68.05 -74.98 75.40
C ALA A 415 67.00 -74.91 74.26
N GLN A 416 65.96 -75.75 74.28
CA GLN A 416 64.85 -75.68 73.32
C GLN A 416 64.00 -74.41 73.50
N LEU A 417 63.72 -74.00 74.75
CA LEU A 417 62.99 -72.76 75.03
C LEU A 417 63.83 -71.52 74.68
N GLU A 418 65.13 -71.52 74.99
CA GLU A 418 66.07 -70.47 74.58
C GLU A 418 66.13 -70.33 73.05
N GLN A 419 66.22 -71.43 72.31
CA GLN A 419 66.17 -71.41 70.85
C GLN A 419 64.82 -70.83 70.34
N GLN A 420 63.68 -71.25 70.89
CA GLN A 420 62.37 -70.70 70.50
C GLN A 420 62.25 -69.20 70.80
N VAL A 421 62.82 -68.73 71.91
CA VAL A 421 62.90 -67.29 72.24
C VAL A 421 63.77 -66.56 71.21
N VAL A 422 64.95 -67.08 70.84
CA VAL A 422 65.81 -66.48 69.81
C VAL A 422 65.09 -66.42 68.45
N GLU A 423 64.52 -67.53 67.98
CA GLU A 423 63.79 -67.57 66.70
C GLU A 423 62.56 -66.64 66.71
N SER A 424 61.88 -66.47 67.85
CA SER A 424 60.75 -65.53 67.95
C SER A 424 61.23 -64.07 67.95
N SER A 425 62.41 -63.78 68.52
CA SER A 425 63.06 -62.48 68.49
C SER A 425 63.52 -62.10 67.08
N GLU A 426 64.09 -63.04 66.32
CA GLU A 426 64.44 -62.84 64.91
C GLU A 426 63.20 -62.62 64.03
N ARG A 427 62.12 -63.37 64.28
CA ARG A 427 60.81 -63.15 63.64
C ARG A 427 60.20 -61.79 64.00
N LEU A 428 60.33 -61.33 65.23
CA LEU A 428 59.89 -59.99 65.66
C LEU A 428 60.72 -58.88 65.00
N SER A 429 62.04 -59.03 64.98
CA SER A 429 62.99 -58.08 64.39
C SER A 429 62.76 -57.91 62.88
N SER A 430 62.63 -59.02 62.15
CA SER A 430 62.31 -58.99 60.72
C SER A 430 60.91 -58.43 60.42
N ALA A 431 59.92 -58.67 61.29
CA ALA A 431 58.61 -58.02 61.17
C ALA A 431 58.68 -56.50 61.45
N GLN A 432 59.45 -56.06 62.46
CA GLN A 432 59.69 -54.65 62.73
C GLN A 432 60.40 -53.94 61.56
N GLN A 433 61.39 -54.58 60.94
CA GLN A 433 62.05 -54.05 59.75
C GLN A 433 61.05 -53.90 58.59
N GLN A 434 60.22 -54.91 58.31
CA GLN A 434 59.18 -54.81 57.26
C GLN A 434 58.14 -53.72 57.54
N ILE A 435 57.82 -53.45 58.80
CA ILE A 435 56.93 -52.35 59.20
C ILE A 435 57.61 -51.00 58.92
N ALA A 436 58.88 -50.83 59.30
CA ALA A 436 59.65 -49.60 59.04
C ALA A 436 59.83 -49.34 57.54
N GLU A 437 60.13 -50.36 56.74
CA GLU A 437 60.22 -50.25 55.27
C GLU A 437 58.87 -49.87 54.64
N LYS A 438 57.76 -50.43 55.13
CA LYS A 438 56.40 -50.05 54.68
C LYS A 438 56.02 -48.63 55.10
N GLN A 439 56.40 -48.19 56.30
CA GLN A 439 56.21 -46.81 56.76
C GLN A 439 56.98 -45.82 55.87
N GLN A 440 58.28 -46.07 55.64
CA GLN A 440 59.09 -45.20 54.77
C GLN A 440 58.56 -45.15 53.32
N ASN A 441 57.97 -46.24 52.81
CA ASN A 441 57.36 -46.25 51.49
C ASN A 441 55.97 -45.57 51.46
N MET A 442 55.24 -45.58 52.58
CA MET A 442 53.99 -44.82 52.75
C MET A 442 54.28 -43.31 52.77
N GLU A 443 55.28 -42.88 53.54
CA GLU A 443 55.75 -41.49 53.61
C GLU A 443 56.19 -40.95 52.24
N LYS A 444 56.91 -41.76 51.43
CA LYS A 444 57.27 -41.40 50.05
C LYS A 444 56.03 -41.19 49.17
N LEU A 445 55.08 -42.13 49.20
CA LEU A 445 53.84 -42.04 48.41
C LEU A 445 52.95 -40.87 48.84
N GLU A 446 52.93 -40.53 50.13
CA GLU A 446 52.25 -39.33 50.62
C GLU A 446 52.97 -38.04 50.18
N GLY A 447 54.31 -38.03 50.22
CA GLY A 447 55.13 -36.96 49.65
C GLY A 447 54.86 -36.72 48.17
N GLU A 448 54.91 -37.79 47.36
CA GLU A 448 54.61 -37.75 45.92
C GLU A 448 53.19 -37.24 45.63
N ARG A 449 52.17 -37.77 46.33
CA ARG A 449 50.78 -37.28 46.23
C ARG A 449 50.62 -35.82 46.66
N SER A 450 51.36 -35.37 47.66
CA SER A 450 51.32 -33.97 48.12
C SER A 450 51.94 -33.02 47.08
N ALA A 451 53.01 -33.46 46.40
CA ALA A 451 53.64 -32.70 45.33
C ALA A 451 52.78 -32.68 44.05
N GLU A 452 52.19 -33.81 43.66
CA GLU A 452 51.23 -33.89 42.55
C GLU A 452 50.00 -33.01 42.81
N LYS A 453 49.45 -33.06 44.04
CA LYS A 453 48.36 -32.16 44.44
C LYS A 453 48.78 -30.69 44.35
N ALA A 454 49.93 -30.31 44.89
CA ALA A 454 50.42 -28.92 44.84
C ALA A 454 50.63 -28.43 43.39
N PHE A 455 51.09 -29.31 42.49
CA PHE A 455 51.21 -29.02 41.06
C PHE A 455 49.84 -28.85 40.39
N LEU A 456 48.84 -29.68 40.72
CA LEU A 456 47.47 -29.54 40.22
C LEU A 456 46.79 -28.28 40.75
N ASP A 457 46.93 -27.98 42.04
CA ASP A 457 46.42 -26.75 42.68
C ASP A 457 47.04 -25.50 42.01
N GLN A 458 48.34 -25.52 41.69
CA GLN A 458 49.01 -24.45 40.94
C GLN A 458 48.51 -24.34 39.49
N GLN A 459 48.25 -25.48 38.83
CA GLN A 459 47.74 -25.49 37.45
C GLN A 459 46.30 -24.95 37.38
N LEU A 460 45.48 -25.30 38.38
CA LEU A 460 44.14 -24.72 38.57
C LEU A 460 44.21 -23.22 38.82
N SER A 461 45.09 -22.74 39.71
CA SER A 461 45.19 -21.29 39.98
C SER A 461 45.58 -20.48 38.74
N LEU A 462 46.44 -21.03 37.87
CA LEU A 462 46.80 -20.43 36.59
C LEU A 462 45.61 -20.42 35.59
N LEU A 463 44.85 -21.52 35.52
CA LEU A 463 43.65 -21.63 34.69
C LEU A 463 42.55 -20.65 35.15
N GLU A 464 42.35 -20.49 36.45
CA GLU A 464 41.45 -19.49 37.00
C GLU A 464 41.92 -18.05 36.74
N GLN A 465 43.23 -17.76 36.85
CA GLN A 465 43.74 -16.44 36.49
C GLN A 465 43.46 -16.15 35.01
N GLN A 466 43.74 -17.10 34.11
CA GLN A 466 43.45 -16.93 32.69
C GLN A 466 41.95 -16.79 32.40
N SER A 467 41.05 -17.41 33.17
CA SER A 467 39.60 -17.22 32.99
C SER A 467 39.15 -15.86 33.50
N ARG A 468 39.66 -15.38 34.65
CA ARG A 468 39.44 -14.02 35.18
C ARG A 468 39.94 -12.95 34.20
N GLU A 469 41.13 -13.11 33.63
CA GLU A 469 41.67 -12.18 32.62
C GLU A 469 40.85 -12.17 31.33
N LYS A 470 40.35 -13.32 30.87
CA LYS A 470 39.45 -13.40 29.70
C LYS A 470 38.10 -12.75 30.00
N MET A 471 37.57 -12.94 31.22
CA MET A 471 36.32 -12.33 31.68
C MET A 471 36.43 -10.81 31.72
N SER A 472 37.45 -10.24 32.38
CA SER A 472 37.70 -8.80 32.40
C SER A 472 37.85 -8.18 31.01
N ARG A 473 38.59 -8.83 30.09
CA ARG A 473 38.72 -8.34 28.70
C ARG A 473 37.38 -8.37 27.96
N LEU A 474 36.51 -9.35 28.22
CA LEU A 474 35.16 -9.39 27.65
C LEU A 474 34.23 -8.35 28.28
N GLU A 475 34.35 -8.08 29.58
CA GLU A 475 33.62 -7.03 30.29
C GLU A 475 34.01 -5.64 29.76
N ASP A 476 35.30 -5.37 29.56
CA ASP A 476 35.80 -4.15 28.92
C ASP A 476 35.27 -3.98 27.48
N CYS A 477 35.25 -5.05 26.69
CA CYS A 477 34.67 -5.04 25.34
C CYS A 477 33.15 -4.85 25.34
N VAL A 478 32.43 -5.39 26.32
CA VAL A 478 30.99 -5.14 26.49
C VAL A 478 30.74 -3.69 26.91
N ALA A 479 31.56 -3.14 27.80
CA ALA A 479 31.47 -1.75 28.25
C ALA A 479 31.74 -0.74 27.12
N SER A 480 32.72 -1.01 26.24
CA SER A 480 32.97 -0.17 25.06
C SER A 480 31.83 -0.26 24.03
N LEU A 481 31.34 -1.46 23.70
CA LEU A 481 30.20 -1.64 22.80
C LEU A 481 28.90 -1.03 23.36
N GLN A 482 28.69 -1.07 24.68
CA GLN A 482 27.58 -0.41 25.37
C GLN A 482 27.65 1.12 25.23
N LYS A 483 28.86 1.69 25.32
CA LYS A 483 29.11 3.12 25.13
C LYS A 483 28.91 3.54 23.67
N ASP A 484 29.44 2.77 22.73
CA ASP A 484 29.28 3.03 21.29
C ASP A 484 27.79 2.99 20.90
N LYS A 485 27.05 1.97 21.39
CA LYS A 485 25.59 1.89 21.27
C LYS A 485 24.89 3.15 21.81
N GLN A 486 25.28 3.67 22.97
CA GLN A 486 24.72 4.91 23.52
C GLN A 486 25.00 6.11 22.60
N THR A 487 26.22 6.26 22.07
CA THR A 487 26.53 7.38 21.15
C THR A 487 25.81 7.28 19.81
N LEU A 488 25.56 6.07 19.31
CA LEU A 488 24.71 5.84 18.15
C LEU A 488 23.24 6.15 18.44
N GLN A 489 22.74 5.80 19.63
CA GLN A 489 21.39 6.13 20.06
C GLN A 489 21.17 7.64 20.20
N THR A 490 22.11 8.40 20.78
CA THR A 490 22.01 9.87 20.81
C THR A 490 22.05 10.46 19.40
N ARG A 491 22.95 9.96 18.53
CA ARG A 491 23.05 10.46 17.15
C ARG A 491 21.82 10.13 16.29
N LEU A 492 21.14 9.01 16.55
CA LEU A 492 19.85 8.70 15.93
C LEU A 492 18.75 9.65 16.41
N ALA A 493 18.72 10.00 17.70
CA ALA A 493 17.78 11.00 18.23
C ALA A 493 18.06 12.41 17.67
N ASP A 494 19.33 12.80 17.50
CA ASP A 494 19.70 14.06 16.85
C ASP A 494 19.27 14.10 15.38
N LEU A 495 19.42 12.99 14.65
CA LEU A 495 18.98 12.87 13.24
C LEU A 495 17.46 12.86 13.11
N ASP A 496 16.74 12.16 14.00
CA ASP A 496 15.27 12.18 14.03
C ASP A 496 14.75 13.59 14.36
N LYS A 497 15.40 14.30 15.30
CA LYS A 497 15.10 15.71 15.58
C LYS A 497 15.32 16.61 14.36
N GLN A 498 16.42 16.44 13.63
CA GLN A 498 16.69 17.17 12.39
C GLN A 498 15.68 16.84 11.28
N MET A 499 15.26 15.58 11.16
CA MET A 499 14.22 15.15 10.21
C MET A 499 12.88 15.83 10.54
N ASN A 500 12.46 15.81 11.82
CA ASN A 500 11.23 16.49 12.27
C ASN A 500 11.30 18.01 12.06
N GLU A 501 12.45 18.64 12.26
CA GLU A 501 12.67 20.07 11.97
C GLU A 501 12.53 20.36 10.46
N VAL A 502 13.16 19.55 9.60
CA VAL A 502 13.03 19.68 8.13
C VAL A 502 11.59 19.45 7.66
N ASP A 503 10.89 18.44 8.19
CA ASP A 503 9.49 18.17 7.89
C ASP A 503 8.57 19.32 8.32
N SER A 504 8.85 19.96 9.45
CA SER A 504 8.09 21.14 9.91
C SER A 504 8.30 22.35 8.98
N ALA A 505 9.54 22.57 8.52
CA ALA A 505 9.87 23.61 7.56
C ALA A 505 9.26 23.33 6.17
N LEU A 506 9.27 22.07 5.72
CA LEU A 506 8.62 21.66 4.47
C LEU A 506 7.11 21.89 4.51
N LYS A 507 6.44 21.52 5.61
CA LYS A 507 5.00 21.78 5.82
C LYS A 507 4.71 23.28 5.73
N GLN A 508 5.44 24.12 6.47
CA GLN A 508 5.29 25.58 6.39
C GLN A 508 5.50 26.10 4.96
N ARG A 509 6.53 25.64 4.23
CA ARG A 509 6.74 26.07 2.83
C ARG A 509 5.63 25.59 1.88
N THR A 510 5.05 24.41 2.09
CA THR A 510 3.89 23.98 1.30
C THR A 510 2.62 24.79 1.59
N GLU A 511 2.42 25.19 2.84
CA GLU A 511 1.31 26.08 3.24
C GLU A 511 1.49 27.49 2.65
N GLU A 512 2.69 28.06 2.73
CA GLU A 512 3.03 29.34 2.09
C GLU A 512 2.84 29.31 0.56
N LEU A 513 3.23 28.21 -0.09
CA LEU A 513 3.07 28.04 -1.54
C LEU A 513 1.59 27.96 -1.95
N GLU A 514 0.76 27.22 -1.23
CA GLU A 514 -0.67 27.13 -1.54
C GLU A 514 -1.40 28.46 -1.22
N GLN A 515 -0.99 29.19 -0.18
CA GLN A 515 -1.45 30.57 0.06
C GLN A 515 -1.10 31.49 -1.13
N CYS A 516 0.16 31.48 -1.59
CA CYS A 516 0.60 32.25 -2.76
C CYS A 516 -0.17 31.86 -4.04
N ARG A 517 -0.53 30.59 -4.18
CA ARG A 517 -1.33 30.07 -5.29
C ARG A 517 -2.79 30.54 -5.23
N VAL A 518 -3.40 30.56 -4.04
CA VAL A 518 -4.74 31.12 -3.82
C VAL A 518 -4.75 32.64 -4.08
N GLU A 519 -3.70 33.37 -3.66
CA GLU A 519 -3.51 34.78 -4.03
C GLU A 519 -3.34 34.99 -5.53
N LEU A 520 -2.56 34.14 -6.21
CA LEU A 520 -2.38 34.24 -7.67
C LEU A 520 -3.70 33.98 -8.40
N ASN A 521 -4.46 32.97 -7.97
CA ASN A 521 -5.79 32.66 -8.51
C ASN A 521 -6.77 33.82 -8.28
N SER A 522 -6.80 34.46 -7.11
CA SER A 522 -7.71 35.59 -6.84
C SER A 522 -7.31 36.87 -7.58
N ARG A 523 -6.00 37.13 -7.74
CA ARG A 523 -5.50 38.19 -8.64
C ARG A 523 -5.85 37.89 -10.10
N GLN A 524 -5.83 36.62 -10.51
CA GLN A 524 -6.24 36.21 -11.87
C GLN A 524 -7.75 36.40 -12.08
N THR A 525 -8.62 36.02 -11.15
CA THR A 525 -10.06 36.27 -11.27
C THR A 525 -10.36 37.76 -11.34
N LEU A 526 -9.80 38.58 -10.43
CA LEU A 526 -9.91 40.04 -10.45
C LEU A 526 -9.41 40.64 -11.76
N SER A 527 -8.30 40.14 -12.31
CA SER A 527 -7.79 40.57 -13.63
C SER A 527 -8.78 40.24 -14.76
N THR A 528 -9.43 39.08 -14.75
CA THR A 528 -10.48 38.75 -15.74
C THR A 528 -11.76 39.56 -15.56
N GLU A 529 -12.08 40.00 -14.33
CA GLU A 529 -13.23 40.87 -14.05
C GLU A 529 -12.96 42.30 -14.51
N ILE A 530 -11.76 42.83 -14.25
CA ILE A 530 -11.28 44.10 -14.81
C ILE A 530 -11.30 44.05 -16.34
N ALA A 531 -10.83 42.96 -16.96
CA ALA A 531 -10.89 42.78 -18.41
C ALA A 531 -12.33 42.79 -18.96
N LYS A 532 -13.28 42.11 -18.30
CA LYS A 532 -14.71 42.15 -18.65
C LYS A 532 -15.29 43.57 -18.51
N ALA A 533 -14.96 44.29 -17.44
CA ALA A 533 -15.41 45.67 -17.23
C ALA A 533 -14.84 46.64 -18.29
N LEU A 534 -13.59 46.41 -18.75
CA LEU A 534 -12.98 47.15 -19.84
C LEU A 534 -13.59 46.80 -21.21
N GLU A 535 -14.00 45.54 -21.45
CA GLU A 535 -14.78 45.18 -22.63
C GLU A 535 -16.20 45.78 -22.62
N GLU A 536 -16.85 45.85 -21.47
CA GLU A 536 -18.21 46.37 -21.34
C GLU A 536 -18.23 47.91 -21.46
N THR A 537 -17.33 48.62 -20.77
CA THR A 537 -17.15 50.07 -20.99
C THR A 537 -16.71 50.39 -22.42
N ARG A 538 -15.96 49.49 -23.09
CA ARG A 538 -15.69 49.59 -24.53
C ARG A 538 -16.96 49.42 -25.37
N ARG A 539 -17.81 48.41 -25.11
CA ARG A 539 -19.10 48.25 -25.81
C ARG A 539 -19.99 49.47 -25.63
N GLN A 540 -20.08 50.01 -24.41
CA GLN A 540 -20.85 51.22 -24.11
C GLN A 540 -20.29 52.44 -24.87
N LYS A 541 -18.97 52.60 -24.94
CA LYS A 541 -18.33 53.62 -25.78
C LYS A 541 -18.64 53.43 -27.27
N GLU A 542 -18.55 52.21 -27.79
CA GLU A 542 -18.85 51.90 -29.20
C GLU A 542 -20.33 52.18 -29.52
N GLY A 543 -21.25 51.85 -28.60
CA GLY A 543 -22.68 52.16 -28.70
C GLY A 543 -23.02 53.66 -28.64
N LEU A 544 -22.41 54.40 -27.70
CA LEU A 544 -22.51 55.86 -27.64
C LEU A 544 -21.91 56.51 -28.90
N GLN A 545 -20.83 55.96 -29.45
CA GLN A 545 -20.21 56.46 -30.67
C GLN A 545 -21.09 56.22 -31.91
N THR A 546 -21.85 55.12 -31.98
CA THR A 546 -22.90 54.96 -33.00
C THR A 546 -24.07 55.93 -32.80
N GLN A 547 -24.55 56.15 -31.58
CA GLN A 547 -25.62 57.14 -31.32
C GLN A 547 -25.19 58.57 -31.68
N VAL A 548 -23.94 58.95 -31.41
CA VAL A 548 -23.38 60.25 -31.82
C VAL A 548 -23.28 60.36 -33.34
N ALA A 549 -22.94 59.28 -34.05
CA ALA A 549 -22.94 59.26 -35.51
C ALA A 549 -24.35 59.38 -36.11
N GLU A 550 -25.33 58.67 -35.54
CA GLU A 550 -26.75 58.76 -35.92
C GLU A 550 -27.32 60.16 -35.69
N LEU A 551 -27.08 60.75 -34.52
CA LEU A 551 -27.48 62.13 -34.19
C LEU A 551 -26.78 63.17 -35.10
N SER A 552 -25.52 62.94 -35.46
CA SER A 552 -24.79 63.81 -36.40
C SER A 552 -25.36 63.73 -37.82
N ALA A 553 -25.74 62.54 -38.29
CA ALA A 553 -26.40 62.34 -39.57
C ALA A 553 -27.82 62.95 -39.60
N ALA A 554 -28.59 62.80 -38.51
CA ALA A 554 -29.90 63.43 -38.37
C ALA A 554 -29.80 64.97 -38.33
N LEU A 555 -28.80 65.52 -37.62
CA LEU A 555 -28.51 66.95 -37.63
C LEU A 555 -28.12 67.44 -39.03
N GLN A 556 -27.31 66.67 -39.77
CA GLN A 556 -26.92 67.00 -41.14
C GLN A 556 -28.12 66.99 -42.11
N SER A 557 -29.04 66.02 -41.98
CA SER A 557 -30.31 65.99 -42.75
C SER A 557 -31.17 67.21 -42.42
N SER A 558 -31.40 67.49 -41.13
CA SER A 558 -32.18 68.64 -40.69
C SER A 558 -31.56 69.96 -41.14
N GLN A 559 -30.22 70.08 -41.17
CA GLN A 559 -29.53 71.27 -41.67
C GLN A 559 -29.63 71.42 -43.19
N GLN A 560 -29.66 70.31 -43.96
CA GLN A 560 -29.97 70.32 -45.39
C GLN A 560 -31.43 70.74 -45.67
N GLU A 561 -32.38 70.21 -44.88
CA GLU A 561 -33.79 70.60 -44.93
C GLU A 561 -33.97 72.09 -44.62
N VAL A 562 -33.29 72.61 -43.59
CA VAL A 562 -33.26 74.05 -43.26
C VAL A 562 -32.74 74.85 -44.45
N THR A 563 -31.60 74.51 -45.06
CA THR A 563 -31.10 75.25 -46.23
C THR A 563 -32.08 75.24 -47.41
N ALA A 564 -32.74 74.11 -47.68
CA ALA A 564 -33.76 74.00 -48.72
C ALA A 564 -35.06 74.75 -48.37
N VAL A 565 -35.29 75.10 -47.10
CA VAL A 565 -36.37 76.01 -46.67
C VAL A 565 -35.93 77.48 -46.80
N THR A 566 -34.69 77.83 -46.48
CA THR A 566 -34.18 79.21 -46.68
C THR A 566 -34.14 79.60 -48.15
N GLU A 567 -33.75 78.67 -49.04
CA GLU A 567 -33.80 78.90 -50.50
C GLU A 567 -35.24 79.14 -51.00
N LYS A 568 -36.20 78.36 -50.50
CA LYS A 568 -37.63 78.56 -50.81
C LYS A 568 -38.17 79.87 -50.22
N LEU A 569 -37.67 80.30 -49.06
CA LEU A 569 -38.03 81.58 -48.46
C LEU A 569 -37.50 82.74 -49.32
N ALA A 570 -36.23 82.70 -49.74
CA ALA A 570 -35.63 83.73 -50.59
C ALA A 570 -36.36 83.90 -51.93
N LEU A 571 -36.80 82.78 -52.55
CA LEU A 571 -37.67 82.82 -53.74
C LEU A 571 -39.01 83.49 -53.45
N ARG A 572 -39.64 83.21 -52.30
CA ARG A 572 -40.89 83.88 -51.88
C ARG A 572 -40.70 85.35 -51.52
N GLU A 573 -39.54 85.73 -51.00
CA GLU A 573 -39.17 87.15 -50.81
C GLU A 573 -38.94 87.86 -52.15
N GLU A 574 -38.59 87.14 -53.22
CA GLU A 574 -38.52 87.66 -54.59
C GLU A 574 -39.90 87.80 -55.23
N ASP A 575 -40.79 86.80 -55.05
CA ASP A 575 -42.22 86.89 -55.41
C ASP A 575 -42.91 88.07 -54.70
N ILE A 576 -42.62 88.29 -53.41
CA ILE A 576 -43.18 89.43 -52.66
C ILE A 576 -42.65 90.76 -53.19
N ARG A 577 -41.36 90.85 -53.58
CA ARG A 577 -40.78 92.06 -54.19
C ARG A 577 -41.39 92.35 -55.57
N SER A 578 -41.64 91.34 -56.40
CA SER A 578 -42.30 91.56 -57.70
C SER A 578 -43.76 92.00 -57.53
N LEU A 579 -44.51 91.40 -56.60
CA LEU A 579 -45.87 91.82 -56.26
C LEU A 579 -45.92 93.23 -55.64
N GLN A 580 -44.93 93.63 -54.83
CA GLN A 580 -44.82 95.01 -54.33
C GLN A 580 -44.63 96.02 -55.46
N ASN A 581 -43.81 95.70 -56.47
CA ASN A 581 -43.63 96.53 -57.66
C ASN A 581 -44.93 96.62 -58.50
N GLU A 582 -45.67 95.51 -58.67
CA GLU A 582 -47.00 95.54 -59.31
C GLU A 582 -48.00 96.43 -58.55
N VAL A 583 -48.01 96.35 -57.22
CA VAL A 583 -48.89 97.17 -56.37
C VAL A 583 -48.53 98.64 -56.53
N GLN A 584 -47.24 99.03 -56.47
CA GLN A 584 -46.83 100.41 -56.73
C GLN A 584 -47.23 100.89 -58.13
N GLY A 585 -47.06 100.06 -59.17
CA GLY A 585 -47.49 100.38 -60.54
C GLY A 585 -49.00 100.63 -60.64
N ARG A 586 -49.83 99.77 -60.04
CA ARG A 586 -51.29 99.99 -59.97
C ARG A 586 -51.65 101.22 -59.15
N GLN A 587 -50.91 101.51 -58.07
CA GLN A 587 -51.15 102.65 -57.20
C GLN A 587 -50.83 103.99 -57.90
N ALA A 588 -49.82 104.02 -58.77
CA ALA A 588 -49.58 105.17 -59.66
C ALA A 588 -50.73 105.37 -60.66
N SER A 589 -51.19 104.32 -61.35
CA SER A 589 -52.33 104.42 -62.29
C SER A 589 -53.65 104.83 -61.62
N LEU A 590 -53.82 104.54 -60.32
CA LEU A 590 -54.99 104.97 -59.55
C LEU A 590 -54.99 106.50 -59.33
N VAL A 591 -53.81 107.12 -59.17
CA VAL A 591 -53.67 108.57 -59.00
C VAL A 591 -54.04 109.30 -60.31
N GLU A 592 -53.57 108.82 -61.46
CA GLU A 592 -53.94 109.39 -62.77
C GLU A 592 -55.47 109.40 -62.98
N VAL A 593 -56.13 108.26 -62.73
CA VAL A 593 -57.60 108.14 -62.83
C VAL A 593 -58.32 109.01 -61.81
N GLN A 594 -57.74 109.24 -60.62
CA GLN A 594 -58.33 110.12 -59.61
C GLN A 594 -58.23 111.60 -60.01
N GLU A 595 -57.12 112.04 -60.61
CA GLU A 595 -57.03 113.40 -61.18
C GLU A 595 -58.03 113.61 -62.33
N GLU A 596 -58.26 112.61 -63.18
CA GLU A 596 -59.28 112.69 -64.24
C GLU A 596 -60.70 112.80 -63.67
N ALA A 597 -61.01 112.05 -62.61
CA ALA A 597 -62.31 112.13 -61.93
C ALA A 597 -62.55 113.50 -61.28
N GLU A 598 -61.51 114.17 -60.77
CA GLU A 598 -61.62 115.51 -60.19
C GLU A 598 -61.84 116.59 -61.27
N ARG A 599 -61.18 116.48 -62.44
CA ARG A 599 -61.44 117.35 -63.61
C ARG A 599 -62.91 117.27 -64.07
N LEU A 600 -63.48 116.06 -64.11
CA LEU A 600 -64.87 115.84 -64.52
C LEU A 600 -65.89 116.38 -63.51
N ARG A 601 -65.59 116.35 -62.20
CA ARG A 601 -66.44 116.96 -61.18
C ARG A 601 -66.53 118.49 -61.32
N ALA A 602 -65.38 119.15 -61.50
CA ALA A 602 -65.35 120.61 -61.66
C ALA A 602 -66.17 121.10 -62.87
N GLN A 603 -66.22 120.32 -63.96
CA GLN A 603 -67.08 120.62 -65.12
C GLN A 603 -68.58 120.46 -64.81
N LEU A 604 -68.96 119.49 -64.00
CA LEU A 604 -70.35 119.27 -63.59
C LEU A 604 -70.87 120.36 -62.66
N GLU A 605 -70.08 120.81 -61.68
CA GLU A 605 -70.47 121.88 -60.76
C GLU A 605 -70.74 123.21 -61.49
N GLN A 606 -69.93 123.56 -62.50
CA GLN A 606 -70.15 124.76 -63.31
C GLN A 606 -71.49 124.71 -64.07
N VAL A 607 -71.82 123.57 -64.70
CA VAL A 607 -73.09 123.38 -65.44
C VAL A 607 -74.30 123.39 -64.50
N GLN A 608 -74.14 122.96 -63.25
CA GLN A 608 -75.18 123.01 -62.24
C GLN A 608 -75.51 124.48 -61.86
N LEU A 609 -74.48 125.28 -61.62
CA LEU A 609 -74.57 126.68 -61.21
C LEU A 609 -75.27 127.55 -62.28
N ASP A 610 -74.93 127.33 -63.56
CA ASP A 610 -75.59 128.00 -64.69
C ASP A 610 -77.10 127.69 -64.76
N LYS A 611 -77.51 126.45 -64.46
CA LYS A 611 -78.93 126.04 -64.45
C LYS A 611 -79.72 126.61 -63.28
N ASP A 612 -79.15 126.63 -62.08
CA ASP A 612 -79.83 127.20 -60.91
C ASP A 612 -80.14 128.69 -61.12
N SER A 613 -79.29 129.43 -61.85
CA SER A 613 -79.54 130.83 -62.22
C SER A 613 -80.77 131.04 -63.13
N GLN A 614 -81.07 130.07 -64.01
CA GLN A 614 -82.27 130.09 -64.86
C GLN A 614 -83.54 129.72 -64.09
N VAL A 615 -83.42 128.89 -63.05
CA VAL A 615 -84.53 128.49 -62.20
C VAL A 615 -84.96 129.62 -61.26
N THR A 616 -84.08 130.55 -60.90
CA THR A 616 -84.44 131.74 -60.12
C THR A 616 -85.26 132.77 -60.90
N SER A 617 -84.88 133.12 -62.13
CA SER A 617 -85.62 134.14 -62.90
C SER A 617 -87.05 133.71 -63.23
N LEU A 618 -87.25 132.45 -63.65
CA LEU A 618 -88.57 131.88 -63.95
C LEU A 618 -89.51 131.86 -62.73
N LYS A 619 -88.97 131.84 -61.50
CA LYS A 619 -89.77 131.91 -60.26
C LYS A 619 -90.24 133.32 -59.94
N GLU A 620 -89.44 134.34 -60.27
CA GLU A 620 -89.83 135.74 -60.07
C GLU A 620 -90.96 136.14 -61.01
N GLU A 621 -90.88 135.74 -62.30
CA GLU A 621 -91.95 136.00 -63.28
C GLU A 621 -93.28 135.37 -62.86
N LEU A 622 -93.28 134.09 -62.48
CA LEU A 622 -94.48 133.36 -62.04
C LEU A 622 -95.17 134.04 -60.85
N LEU A 623 -94.39 134.52 -59.88
CA LEU A 623 -94.91 135.16 -58.67
C LEU A 623 -95.62 136.49 -58.97
N THR A 624 -95.17 137.24 -59.98
CA THR A 624 -95.86 138.47 -60.41
C THR A 624 -97.20 138.20 -61.08
N GLN A 625 -97.35 137.09 -61.80
CA GLN A 625 -98.64 136.71 -62.42
C GLN A 625 -99.67 136.27 -61.37
N THR A 626 -99.26 135.51 -60.35
CA THR A 626 -100.16 135.06 -59.27
C THR A 626 -100.80 136.25 -58.54
N GLN A 627 -100.03 137.29 -58.22
CA GLN A 627 -100.55 138.48 -57.50
C GLN A 627 -101.60 139.27 -58.30
N GLN A 628 -101.61 139.18 -59.63
CA GLN A 628 -102.65 139.81 -60.45
C GLN A 628 -103.97 139.02 -60.38
N LEU A 629 -103.89 137.69 -60.36
CA LEU A 629 -105.04 136.78 -60.26
C LEU A 629 -105.85 137.01 -58.96
N ASP A 630 -105.17 137.07 -57.82
CA ASP A 630 -105.81 137.31 -56.51
C ASP A 630 -106.64 138.62 -56.49
N SER A 631 -106.15 139.66 -57.15
CA SER A 631 -106.85 140.96 -57.24
C SER A 631 -108.15 140.91 -58.05
N CYS A 632 -108.21 140.04 -59.05
CA CYS A 632 -109.42 139.77 -59.84
C CYS A 632 -110.39 138.86 -59.08
N GLN A 633 -109.87 137.84 -58.36
CA GLN A 633 -110.67 136.92 -57.56
C GLN A 633 -111.53 137.67 -56.53
N ALA A 634 -110.93 138.60 -55.78
CA ALA A 634 -111.62 139.39 -54.75
C ALA A 634 -112.70 140.33 -55.31
N ARG A 635 -112.65 140.69 -56.59
CA ARG A 635 -113.67 141.48 -57.29
C ARG A 635 -114.91 140.64 -57.63
N ILE A 636 -114.70 139.38 -58.00
CA ILE A 636 -115.75 138.45 -58.42
C ILE A 636 -116.64 138.11 -57.22
N SER A 637 -116.06 137.78 -56.06
CA SER A 637 -116.82 137.39 -54.87
C SER A 637 -117.71 138.46 -54.24
N TYR A 638 -117.54 139.74 -54.61
CA TYR A 638 -118.49 140.79 -54.22
C TYR A 638 -119.72 140.84 -55.13
N LEU A 639 -119.58 140.41 -56.40
CA LEU A 639 -120.67 140.33 -57.37
C LEU A 639 -121.44 139.01 -57.28
N GLU A 640 -120.78 137.91 -56.89
CA GLU A 640 -121.43 136.60 -56.67
C GLU A 640 -122.58 136.68 -55.64
N VAL A 641 -122.38 137.40 -54.53
CA VAL A 641 -123.41 137.60 -53.49
C VAL A 641 -124.58 138.48 -53.97
N GLU A 642 -124.31 139.48 -54.81
CA GLU A 642 -125.36 140.31 -55.40
C GLU A 642 -126.18 139.49 -56.41
N VAL A 643 -125.53 138.63 -57.20
CA VAL A 643 -126.16 137.70 -58.14
C VAL A 643 -127.01 136.65 -57.43
N GLU A 644 -126.60 136.05 -56.31
CA GLU A 644 -127.45 135.08 -55.58
C GLU A 644 -128.82 135.68 -55.20
N THR A 645 -128.86 136.95 -54.73
CA THR A 645 -130.13 137.63 -54.40
C THR A 645 -131.05 137.91 -55.60
N LEU A 646 -130.52 137.84 -56.82
CA LEU A 646 -131.25 137.96 -58.09
C LEU A 646 -131.40 136.63 -58.83
N THR A 647 -130.95 135.51 -58.27
CA THR A 647 -130.89 134.21 -58.97
C THR A 647 -131.83 133.14 -58.40
N GLU A 648 -132.46 133.40 -57.25
CA GLU A 648 -133.87 133.02 -57.06
C GLU A 648 -134.84 133.84 -57.95
N GLN A 649 -134.32 134.78 -58.76
CA GLN A 649 -134.93 135.26 -60.01
C GLN A 649 -134.24 134.71 -61.29
N LEU A 650 -133.76 133.46 -61.18
CA LEU A 650 -133.88 132.42 -62.20
C LEU A 650 -132.86 132.35 -63.37
N HIS A 651 -131.58 132.10 -63.05
CA HIS A 651 -130.56 131.59 -63.99
C HIS A 651 -129.79 130.41 -63.33
N SER A 652 -129.47 129.25 -63.92
CA SER A 652 -129.46 128.71 -65.28
C SER A 652 -128.18 128.95 -66.12
N HIS A 653 -127.36 127.89 -66.22
CA HIS A 653 -126.41 127.56 -67.31
C HIS A 653 -125.16 128.46 -67.48
N SER A 654 -124.05 128.04 -68.13
CA SER A 654 -123.41 126.72 -68.40
C SER A 654 -122.08 126.98 -69.19
N VAL A 655 -121.35 125.92 -69.62
CA VAL A 655 -120.28 125.89 -70.67
C VAL A 655 -118.91 126.51 -70.27
N VAL A 656 -117.78 125.77 -70.10
CA VAL A 656 -116.89 125.00 -71.06
C VAL A 656 -115.81 125.92 -71.72
N CYS A 657 -114.49 125.60 -71.82
CA CYS A 657 -113.69 124.63 -72.64
C CYS A 657 -112.26 124.43 -72.00
N GLU A 658 -111.60 123.25 -71.97
CA GLU A 658 -110.71 122.57 -72.98
C GLU A 658 -109.26 123.13 -73.06
N GLU A 659 -108.19 122.41 -73.47
CA GLU A 659 -107.88 121.04 -74.00
C GLU A 659 -106.40 120.71 -73.56
N ASP A 660 -105.62 119.63 -73.77
CA ASP A 660 -105.57 118.21 -74.29
C ASP A 660 -104.26 117.62 -73.62
N GLN A 661 -103.80 116.35 -73.47
CA GLN A 661 -103.98 114.98 -74.00
C GLN A 661 -103.96 113.95 -72.83
N ASN A 662 -104.44 112.70 -72.87
CA ASN A 662 -104.48 111.61 -73.88
C ASN A 662 -103.10 110.94 -74.12
N GLY A 663 -102.92 109.61 -74.28
CA GLY A 663 -103.75 108.39 -74.12
C GLY A 663 -102.87 107.15 -74.47
N SER A 664 -103.20 105.86 -74.25
CA SER A 664 -104.31 105.15 -73.58
C SER A 664 -103.87 103.69 -73.25
N VAL A 665 -104.77 102.77 -72.85
CA VAL A 665 -104.50 101.39 -72.38
C VAL A 665 -105.51 100.35 -72.94
N THR A 666 -105.14 99.07 -73.05
CA THR A 666 -106.08 97.92 -73.24
C THR A 666 -105.78 96.75 -72.27
N VAL A 667 -106.64 95.73 -72.25
CA VAL A 667 -106.72 94.73 -71.15
C VAL A 667 -106.19 93.32 -71.51
N ASP A 668 -106.09 92.98 -72.79
CA ASP A 668 -105.85 91.60 -73.25
C ASP A 668 -104.44 91.05 -72.94
N ASP A 669 -103.44 91.93 -72.77
CA ASP A 669 -102.05 91.53 -72.45
C ASP A 669 -101.91 90.85 -71.07
N LEU A 670 -102.86 91.09 -70.16
CA LEU A 670 -102.84 90.55 -68.80
C LEU A 670 -103.12 89.03 -68.79
N ASP A 671 -103.93 88.53 -69.73
CA ASP A 671 -104.15 87.10 -69.95
C ASP A 671 -102.96 86.43 -70.65
N HIS A 672 -102.22 87.17 -71.50
CA HIS A 672 -101.00 86.65 -72.11
C HIS A 672 -99.93 86.31 -71.06
N ILE A 673 -99.74 87.18 -70.06
CA ILE A 673 -98.81 86.94 -68.94
C ILE A 673 -99.26 85.75 -68.07
N GLN A 674 -100.56 85.59 -67.80
CA GLN A 674 -101.07 84.41 -67.07
C GLN A 674 -100.89 83.10 -67.86
N LYS A 675 -100.92 83.15 -69.19
CA LYS A 675 -100.68 82.00 -70.05
C LYS A 675 -99.21 81.57 -70.05
N VAL A 676 -98.29 82.52 -70.22
CA VAL A 676 -96.83 82.28 -70.17
C VAL A 676 -96.41 81.69 -68.81
N ASN A 677 -97.04 82.12 -67.71
CA ASN A 677 -96.74 81.56 -66.38
C ASN A 677 -97.08 80.06 -66.28
N ARG A 678 -98.22 79.61 -66.83
CA ARG A 678 -98.56 78.17 -66.90
C ARG A 678 -97.60 77.38 -67.81
N GLU A 679 -97.15 77.99 -68.90
CA GLU A 679 -96.20 77.35 -69.82
C GLU A 679 -94.80 77.19 -69.18
N LEU A 680 -94.38 78.13 -68.31
CA LEU A 680 -93.16 78.02 -67.51
C LEU A 680 -93.28 77.01 -66.35
N GLU A 681 -94.43 76.91 -65.68
CA GLU A 681 -94.69 75.83 -64.70
C GLU A 681 -94.67 74.44 -65.37
N GLN A 682 -95.19 74.33 -66.60
CA GLN A 682 -95.13 73.11 -67.40
C GLN A 682 -93.68 72.73 -67.75
N GLU A 683 -92.86 73.68 -68.22
CA GLU A 683 -91.42 73.46 -68.46
C GLU A 683 -90.66 73.02 -67.20
N LEU A 684 -90.96 73.63 -66.04
CA LEU A 684 -90.36 73.23 -64.76
C LEU A 684 -90.77 71.81 -64.35
N SER A 685 -91.99 71.38 -64.68
CA SER A 685 -92.46 70.01 -64.42
C SER A 685 -91.68 68.97 -65.25
N ASP A 686 -91.45 69.24 -66.54
CA ASP A 686 -90.79 68.30 -67.45
C ASP A 686 -89.26 68.29 -67.29
N LYS A 687 -88.63 69.42 -66.93
CA LYS A 687 -87.21 69.45 -66.53
C LYS A 687 -86.98 68.69 -65.21
N ASN A 688 -87.89 68.77 -64.24
CA ASN A 688 -87.87 67.93 -63.03
C ASN A 688 -88.07 66.43 -63.33
N ARG A 689 -88.90 66.09 -64.33
CA ARG A 689 -89.09 64.72 -64.82
C ARG A 689 -87.79 64.14 -65.41
N THR A 690 -87.05 64.97 -66.15
CA THR A 690 -85.75 64.63 -66.75
C THR A 690 -84.68 64.38 -65.68
N ILE A 691 -84.64 65.21 -64.63
CA ILE A 691 -83.71 65.02 -63.49
C ILE A 691 -83.96 63.68 -62.78
N LYS A 692 -85.24 63.30 -62.54
CA LYS A 692 -85.59 61.99 -61.97
C LYS A 692 -85.14 60.81 -62.86
N GLN A 693 -85.28 60.92 -64.18
CA GLN A 693 -84.81 59.89 -65.11
C GLN A 693 -83.28 59.72 -65.12
N LEU A 694 -82.52 60.81 -64.99
CA LEU A 694 -81.06 60.74 -64.89
C LEU A 694 -80.60 60.19 -63.52
N GLN A 695 -81.25 60.57 -62.43
CA GLN A 695 -81.00 59.98 -61.11
C GLN A 695 -81.29 58.48 -61.07
N GLN A 696 -82.35 58.03 -61.78
CA GLN A 696 -82.65 56.60 -61.93
C GLN A 696 -81.56 55.85 -62.72
N ARG A 697 -81.11 56.38 -63.87
CA ARG A 697 -80.00 55.79 -64.64
C ARG A 697 -78.70 55.67 -63.82
N LEU A 698 -78.43 56.65 -62.95
CA LEU A 698 -77.25 56.65 -62.07
C LEU A 698 -77.37 55.60 -60.93
N ALA A 699 -78.59 55.33 -60.47
CA ALA A 699 -78.88 54.25 -59.51
C ALA A 699 -78.91 52.84 -60.16
N GLU A 700 -79.17 52.74 -61.46
CA GLU A 700 -79.14 51.49 -62.22
C GLU A 700 -77.70 51.10 -62.59
N LEU A 701 -76.87 52.05 -63.04
CA LEU A 701 -75.43 51.85 -63.26
C LEU A 701 -74.70 51.39 -61.98
N LYS A 702 -75.08 51.90 -60.81
CA LYS A 702 -74.54 51.44 -59.52
C LYS A 702 -75.00 50.02 -59.12
N ARG A 703 -76.03 49.44 -59.76
CA ARG A 703 -76.45 48.05 -59.54
C ARG A 703 -75.79 47.06 -60.50
N THR A 704 -75.63 47.41 -61.78
CA THR A 704 -74.93 46.54 -62.75
C THR A 704 -73.45 46.36 -62.38
N LEU A 705 -72.78 47.44 -61.94
CA LEU A 705 -71.38 47.39 -61.46
C LEU A 705 -71.16 46.55 -60.19
N GLN A 706 -72.20 46.14 -59.46
CA GLN A 706 -72.06 45.52 -58.14
C GLN A 706 -72.64 44.09 -58.03
N LYS A 707 -73.12 43.49 -59.13
CA LYS A 707 -73.66 42.12 -59.13
C LYS A 707 -73.23 41.20 -60.29
N GLU A 708 -72.55 41.72 -61.30
CA GLU A 708 -71.98 40.90 -62.39
C GLU A 708 -70.51 40.52 -62.12
N LEU A 709 -70.21 39.21 -62.13
CA LEU A 709 -68.97 38.58 -62.64
C LEU A 709 -67.64 39.37 -62.45
N LYS A 710 -66.99 39.36 -61.27
CA LYS A 710 -65.99 38.35 -60.83
C LYS A 710 -65.09 37.74 -61.92
N LEU A 711 -63.91 38.32 -62.18
CA LEU A 711 -62.60 37.63 -62.35
C LEU A 711 -61.41 38.62 -62.26
N LYS A 712 -60.17 38.10 -62.12
CA LYS A 712 -58.88 38.78 -61.79
C LYS A 712 -58.24 39.57 -62.98
N PRO A 713 -57.11 40.33 -62.83
CA PRO A 713 -56.17 40.50 -61.68
C PRO A 713 -56.04 41.94 -61.12
N GLU A 714 -55.80 42.16 -59.82
CA GLU A 714 -54.51 42.39 -59.09
C GLU A 714 -53.76 43.73 -59.44
N SER A 715 -53.15 44.45 -58.49
CA SER A 715 -52.74 44.10 -57.12
C SER A 715 -52.89 45.23 -56.09
N GLU A 716 -53.03 44.87 -54.81
CA GLU A 716 -53.27 45.69 -53.59
C GLU A 716 -52.49 45.07 -52.41
N ALA A 717 -52.15 45.73 -51.29
CA ALA A 717 -52.15 47.14 -50.88
C ALA A 717 -51.29 47.30 -49.59
N GLU A 718 -51.02 48.52 -49.14
CA GLU A 718 -50.54 48.80 -47.76
C GLU A 718 -51.71 49.02 -46.78
N GLY A 719 -51.46 48.92 -45.47
CA GLY A 719 -52.45 49.26 -44.43
C GLY A 719 -51.85 49.50 -43.05
N ARG A 720 -52.33 50.54 -42.34
CA ARG A 720 -51.91 50.91 -40.97
C ARG A 720 -53.09 50.92 -39.98
N GLU A 721 -52.90 50.23 -38.86
CA GLU A 721 -52.96 50.80 -37.50
C GLU A 721 -54.14 51.75 -37.08
N LYS A 722 -55.07 51.27 -36.23
CA LYS A 722 -55.31 51.70 -34.80
C LYS A 722 -56.74 51.44 -34.25
N LEU A 723 -56.81 50.83 -33.05
CA LEU A 723 -57.57 51.18 -31.80
C LEU A 723 -59.02 51.76 -31.84
N PRO A 724 -59.85 51.66 -30.76
CA PRO A 724 -60.00 50.59 -29.75
C PRO A 724 -61.47 50.35 -29.21
N GLU A 725 -61.60 49.46 -28.21
CA GLU A 725 -62.45 49.58 -26.98
C GLU A 725 -63.87 48.94 -26.84
N SER A 726 -64.16 48.50 -25.60
CA SER A 726 -65.45 48.10 -24.97
C SER A 726 -66.15 46.78 -25.38
N ARG A 727 -67.01 46.14 -24.54
CA ARG A 727 -66.86 45.46 -23.22
C ARG A 727 -68.23 44.87 -22.79
N ALA A 728 -68.23 43.81 -21.94
CA ALA A 728 -69.39 43.13 -21.30
C ALA A 728 -70.22 42.22 -22.25
N GLU A 729 -70.79 41.07 -21.86
CA GLU A 729 -70.81 40.23 -20.62
C GLU A 729 -71.11 38.75 -21.04
N LYS A 730 -71.33 37.68 -20.24
CA LYS A 730 -71.61 37.38 -18.81
C LYS A 730 -71.08 35.94 -18.49
N PRO A 731 -71.03 35.43 -17.23
CA PRO A 731 -70.28 34.20 -16.87
C PRO A 731 -71.15 32.96 -16.54
N GLU A 732 -70.53 31.75 -16.53
CA GLU A 732 -70.84 30.73 -15.49
C GLU A 732 -69.74 29.65 -15.21
N ARG A 733 -69.69 29.28 -13.92
CA ARG A 733 -69.17 28.10 -13.16
C ARG A 733 -68.20 27.00 -13.72
N VAL A 734 -67.10 26.83 -12.93
CA VAL A 734 -66.61 25.59 -12.24
C VAL A 734 -65.69 24.56 -12.98
N CYS A 735 -64.76 24.00 -12.18
CA CYS A 735 -63.59 23.14 -12.49
C CYS A 735 -63.87 21.61 -12.26
N PRO A 736 -62.87 20.67 -12.15
CA PRO A 736 -61.51 20.52 -12.74
C PRO A 736 -61.09 19.07 -13.20
N ASP A 737 -59.98 18.92 -13.96
CA ASP A 737 -58.99 17.79 -14.01
C ASP A 737 -59.45 16.33 -14.38
N PRO A 738 -58.59 15.30 -14.60
CA PRO A 738 -57.18 15.22 -15.07
C PRO A 738 -56.96 14.36 -16.37
N ALA A 739 -55.68 14.05 -16.68
CA ALA A 739 -55.08 13.28 -17.81
C ALA A 739 -55.43 11.75 -17.89
N PRO A 740 -54.82 10.84 -18.73
CA PRO A 740 -53.68 10.96 -19.68
C PRO A 740 -53.70 10.16 -21.03
N ALA A 741 -52.58 10.24 -21.78
CA ALA A 741 -51.94 9.22 -22.67
C ALA A 741 -52.55 8.74 -24.01
N SER A 742 -51.75 8.79 -25.10
CA SER A 742 -51.47 7.68 -26.07
C SER A 742 -50.55 8.12 -27.24
N THR A 743 -50.05 7.17 -28.06
CA THR A 743 -49.09 7.37 -29.19
C THR A 743 -49.80 7.24 -30.57
N PRO A 744 -49.16 7.61 -31.70
CA PRO A 744 -48.40 6.61 -32.49
C PRO A 744 -47.16 7.13 -33.28
N SER A 745 -46.51 6.21 -34.01
CA SER A 745 -45.22 6.28 -34.74
C SER A 745 -45.39 6.35 -36.28
N PRO A 746 -44.36 6.14 -37.15
CA PRO A 746 -42.89 6.13 -36.97
C PRO A 746 -42.29 7.33 -37.75
N PRO A 747 -41.52 7.29 -38.88
CA PRO A 747 -40.61 6.33 -39.57
C PRO A 747 -39.10 6.78 -39.45
N THR A 748 -38.04 6.27 -40.10
CA THR A 748 -37.76 5.18 -41.06
C THR A 748 -36.26 4.77 -40.99
N SER A 749 -35.94 3.51 -41.30
CA SER A 749 -34.63 2.99 -41.84
C SER A 749 -33.31 3.14 -41.05
N ASN A 750 -32.27 2.31 -41.25
CA ASN A 750 -32.12 0.84 -41.29
C ASN A 750 -30.68 0.51 -41.76
N THR A 751 -29.88 -0.22 -40.98
CA THR A 751 -28.69 -0.96 -41.45
C THR A 751 -28.56 -2.26 -40.67
N THR A 752 -28.30 -3.38 -41.34
CA THR A 752 -28.31 -4.74 -40.76
C THR A 752 -27.12 -5.58 -41.22
N VAL A 753 -26.55 -6.38 -40.33
CA VAL A 753 -25.75 -7.59 -40.65
C VAL A 753 -26.17 -8.70 -39.67
N THR A 754 -26.20 -9.95 -40.12
CA THR A 754 -26.77 -11.10 -39.40
C THR A 754 -25.75 -12.22 -39.20
N ASN A 755 -25.91 -13.01 -38.12
CA ASN A 755 -26.12 -14.48 -38.19
C ASN A 755 -26.16 -15.11 -36.80
N THR A 756 -27.12 -16.02 -36.58
CA THR A 756 -27.24 -16.84 -35.36
C THR A 756 -27.95 -18.16 -35.68
N SER A 757 -27.19 -19.25 -35.90
CA SER A 757 -27.77 -20.56 -36.19
C SER A 757 -26.76 -21.71 -36.06
N ASP A 758 -26.38 -22.08 -34.84
CA ASP A 758 -25.78 -23.39 -34.52
C ASP A 758 -25.93 -23.72 -33.03
N LEU A 759 -27.00 -24.46 -32.69
CA LEU A 759 -27.29 -24.94 -31.33
C LEU A 759 -27.68 -26.43 -31.31
N ASN A 760 -27.04 -27.22 -32.17
CA ASN A 760 -27.11 -28.69 -32.15
C ASN A 760 -25.74 -29.38 -32.00
N ASP A 761 -24.66 -28.60 -32.12
CA ASP A 761 -23.25 -29.05 -32.09
C ASP A 761 -22.68 -29.18 -30.65
N SER A 762 -23.48 -28.81 -29.65
CA SER A 762 -23.08 -28.69 -28.23
C SER A 762 -22.68 -30.00 -27.52
N ARG A 763 -22.71 -31.13 -28.23
CA ARG A 763 -22.19 -32.44 -27.75
C ARG A 763 -20.90 -32.86 -28.43
N GLU A 764 -20.62 -32.38 -29.64
CA GLU A 764 -19.48 -32.83 -30.44
C GLU A 764 -18.28 -31.88 -30.25
N ILE A 765 -18.53 -30.55 -30.27
CA ILE A 765 -17.61 -29.52 -29.72
C ILE A 765 -17.10 -29.91 -28.32
N ASN A 766 -17.98 -30.52 -27.52
CA ASN A 766 -17.68 -30.87 -26.13
C ASN A 766 -16.59 -31.95 -26.03
N PHE A 767 -16.45 -32.87 -26.98
CA PHE A 767 -15.39 -33.90 -26.92
C PHE A 767 -14.00 -33.34 -27.26
N GLU A 768 -13.88 -32.46 -28.25
CA GLU A 768 -12.58 -31.84 -28.56
C GLU A 768 -12.18 -30.79 -27.51
N TYR A 769 -13.15 -30.04 -26.98
CA TYR A 769 -12.92 -29.15 -25.84
C TYR A 769 -12.56 -29.93 -24.56
N LEU A 770 -13.27 -31.01 -24.24
CA LEU A 770 -12.92 -31.91 -23.12
C LEU A 770 -11.52 -32.51 -23.30
N LYS A 771 -11.18 -32.99 -24.50
CA LYS A 771 -9.83 -33.48 -24.82
C LYS A 771 -8.79 -32.40 -24.58
N HIS A 772 -9.02 -31.16 -25.01
CA HIS A 772 -8.11 -30.04 -24.75
C HIS A 772 -8.00 -29.72 -23.26
N VAL A 773 -9.12 -29.64 -22.53
CA VAL A 773 -9.14 -29.29 -21.10
C VAL A 773 -8.51 -30.39 -20.24
N VAL A 774 -8.74 -31.67 -20.55
CA VAL A 774 -8.09 -32.81 -19.86
C VAL A 774 -6.59 -32.84 -20.19
N LEU A 775 -6.19 -32.69 -21.46
CA LEU A 775 -4.77 -32.67 -21.84
C LEU A 775 -4.04 -31.49 -21.18
N LYS A 776 -4.68 -30.31 -21.12
CA LYS A 776 -4.16 -29.13 -20.43
C LYS A 776 -4.09 -29.35 -18.93
N PHE A 777 -5.13 -29.87 -18.28
CA PHE A 777 -5.12 -30.24 -16.86
C PHE A 777 -3.99 -31.22 -16.51
N MET A 778 -3.71 -32.19 -17.39
CA MET A 778 -2.61 -33.15 -17.20
C MET A 778 -1.20 -32.60 -17.52
N SER A 779 -1.10 -31.49 -18.25
CA SER A 779 0.18 -30.90 -18.69
C SER A 779 0.53 -29.58 -17.99
N SER A 780 -0.44 -28.93 -17.34
CA SER A 780 -0.27 -27.71 -16.55
C SER A 780 0.45 -27.98 -15.22
N ARG A 781 1.08 -26.93 -14.67
CA ARG A 781 1.64 -26.97 -13.32
C ARG A 781 0.53 -27.13 -12.28
N GLU A 782 0.82 -27.71 -11.11
CA GLU A 782 -0.17 -28.02 -10.08
C GLU A 782 -1.11 -26.84 -9.73
N ALA A 783 -0.58 -25.62 -9.64
CA ALA A 783 -1.36 -24.41 -9.33
C ALA A 783 -2.33 -23.99 -10.46
N GLU A 784 -1.96 -24.24 -11.72
CA GLU A 784 -2.82 -24.02 -12.89
C GLU A 784 -3.88 -25.14 -13.01
N ALA A 785 -3.46 -26.38 -12.81
CA ALA A 785 -4.35 -27.55 -12.80
C ALA A 785 -5.44 -27.41 -11.73
N TYR A 786 -5.12 -26.86 -10.56
CA TYR A 786 -6.09 -26.57 -9.50
C TYR A 786 -7.22 -25.63 -9.95
N GLN A 787 -6.91 -24.60 -10.75
CA GLN A 787 -7.93 -23.71 -11.34
C GLN A 787 -8.81 -24.44 -12.37
N LEU A 788 -8.22 -25.39 -13.10
CA LEU A 788 -8.92 -26.19 -14.12
C LEU A 788 -9.81 -27.30 -13.54
N ILE A 789 -9.68 -27.67 -12.25
CA ILE A 789 -10.53 -28.70 -11.59
C ILE A 789 -12.01 -28.45 -11.90
N ARG A 790 -12.50 -27.21 -11.70
CA ARG A 790 -13.92 -26.88 -11.88
C ARG A 790 -14.40 -27.00 -13.33
N ALA A 791 -13.52 -26.80 -14.31
CA ALA A 791 -13.83 -27.04 -15.72
C ALA A 791 -13.89 -28.55 -16.01
N VAL A 792 -12.90 -29.32 -15.56
CA VAL A 792 -12.86 -30.78 -15.71
C VAL A 792 -14.09 -31.44 -15.07
N SER A 793 -14.46 -31.04 -13.84
CA SER A 793 -15.62 -31.58 -13.13
C SER A 793 -16.95 -31.35 -13.85
N VAL A 794 -17.13 -30.18 -14.47
CA VAL A 794 -18.34 -29.87 -15.26
C VAL A 794 -18.37 -30.63 -16.59
N LEU A 795 -17.22 -30.79 -17.26
CA LEU A 795 -17.13 -31.48 -18.55
C LEU A 795 -17.22 -33.01 -18.42
N LEU A 796 -16.76 -33.58 -17.30
CA LEU A 796 -16.82 -35.02 -17.01
C LEU A 796 -17.99 -35.43 -16.09
N ASN A 797 -18.80 -34.48 -15.62
CA ASN A 797 -19.89 -34.70 -14.66
C ASN A 797 -19.44 -35.39 -13.36
N PHE A 798 -18.32 -34.95 -12.78
CA PHE A 798 -17.83 -35.47 -11.51
C PHE A 798 -18.81 -35.18 -10.36
N THR A 799 -18.92 -36.15 -9.44
CA THR A 799 -19.51 -35.96 -8.12
C THR A 799 -18.67 -35.00 -7.27
N ARG A 800 -19.23 -34.48 -6.17
CA ARG A 800 -18.49 -33.59 -5.26
C ARG A 800 -17.32 -34.33 -4.59
N GLU A 801 -17.53 -35.61 -4.31
CA GLU A 801 -16.55 -36.54 -3.77
C GLU A 801 -15.35 -36.72 -4.71
N GLU A 802 -15.58 -36.77 -6.04
CA GLU A 802 -14.53 -36.84 -7.06
C GLU A 802 -13.82 -35.50 -7.28
N GLU A 803 -14.56 -34.38 -7.28
CA GLU A 803 -13.99 -33.03 -7.36
C GLU A 803 -13.06 -32.76 -6.15
N ASP A 804 -13.50 -33.07 -4.94
CA ASP A 804 -12.72 -32.84 -3.72
C ASP A 804 -11.54 -33.83 -3.57
N MET A 805 -11.63 -35.03 -4.14
CA MET A 805 -10.48 -35.95 -4.23
C MET A 805 -9.35 -35.37 -5.09
N LEU A 806 -9.70 -34.69 -6.19
CA LEU A 806 -8.72 -34.02 -7.06
C LEU A 806 -8.11 -32.79 -6.38
N LYS A 807 -8.90 -31.99 -5.67
CA LYS A 807 -8.39 -30.87 -4.84
C LYS A 807 -7.37 -31.35 -3.82
N GLN A 808 -7.74 -32.32 -2.98
CA GLN A 808 -6.86 -32.88 -1.95
C GLN A 808 -5.57 -33.49 -2.53
N THR A 809 -5.65 -34.07 -3.73
CA THR A 809 -4.47 -34.64 -4.41
C THR A 809 -3.52 -33.56 -4.95
N LEU A 810 -4.07 -32.44 -5.46
CA LEU A 810 -3.27 -31.29 -5.93
C LEU A 810 -2.73 -30.43 -4.77
N GLU A 811 -3.52 -30.22 -3.72
CA GLU A 811 -3.10 -29.59 -2.47
C GLU A 811 -1.97 -30.37 -1.79
N TYR A 812 -2.07 -31.71 -1.74
CA TYR A 812 -0.98 -32.56 -1.29
C TYR A 812 0.29 -32.36 -2.13
N LYS A 813 0.20 -32.36 -3.47
CA LYS A 813 1.36 -32.12 -4.34
C LYS A 813 1.98 -30.73 -4.18
N MET A 814 1.18 -29.70 -3.84
CA MET A 814 1.67 -28.34 -3.56
C MET A 814 2.17 -28.17 -2.12
N SER A 815 1.92 -29.13 -1.22
CA SER A 815 2.30 -29.06 0.19
C SER A 815 3.52 -29.92 0.51
N TRP A 816 4.61 -29.27 0.94
CA TRP A 816 5.86 -29.94 1.36
C TRP A 816 5.66 -30.92 2.53
N PHE A 817 4.62 -30.72 3.36
CA PHE A 817 4.39 -31.46 4.60
C PHE A 817 3.05 -32.23 4.64
N GLY A 818 2.35 -32.32 3.51
CA GLY A 818 1.08 -33.05 3.44
C GLY A 818 1.25 -34.57 3.58
N SER A 819 0.22 -35.24 4.11
CA SER A 819 0.09 -36.70 3.96
C SER A 819 -0.59 -37.02 2.63
N LYS A 820 -0.12 -38.05 1.90
CA LYS A 820 -0.79 -38.48 0.67
C LYS A 820 -2.23 -38.92 0.98
N PRO A 821 -3.27 -38.35 0.33
CA PRO A 821 -4.66 -38.71 0.61
C PRO A 821 -4.93 -40.20 0.34
N SER A 822 -5.70 -40.83 1.21
CA SER A 822 -6.02 -42.25 1.10
C SER A 822 -7.07 -42.49 0.01
N PRO A 823 -6.87 -43.46 -0.91
CA PRO A 823 -7.83 -43.75 -1.97
C PRO A 823 -9.10 -44.38 -1.38
N LYS A 824 -10.18 -43.58 -1.28
CA LYS A 824 -11.48 -44.01 -0.77
C LYS A 824 -12.25 -44.87 -1.78
N GLY A 825 -11.79 -46.10 -1.97
CA GLY A 825 -12.49 -47.13 -2.74
C GLY A 825 -12.27 -47.07 -4.25
N ILE A 826 -12.83 -48.08 -4.93
CA ILE A 826 -12.73 -48.27 -6.38
C ILE A 826 -13.89 -47.53 -7.05
N VAL A 827 -13.59 -46.64 -8.00
CA VAL A 827 -14.59 -46.05 -8.89
C VAL A 827 -15.24 -47.17 -9.71
N ARG A 828 -16.50 -47.50 -9.42
CA ARG A 828 -17.30 -48.39 -10.26
C ARG A 828 -17.74 -47.62 -11.51
N PRO A 829 -17.58 -48.17 -12.74
CA PRO A 829 -18.17 -47.58 -13.93
C PRO A 829 -19.70 -47.47 -13.79
N SER A 830 -20.24 -46.29 -14.08
CA SER A 830 -21.68 -45.99 -13.99
C SER A 830 -22.48 -46.65 -15.11
N ILE A 831 -22.89 -47.91 -14.89
CA ILE A 831 -23.71 -48.69 -15.85
C ILE A 831 -25.04 -49.08 -15.21
N SER A 832 -26.11 -48.32 -15.50
CA SER A 832 -27.53 -48.63 -15.21
C SER A 832 -28.43 -47.58 -15.90
N GLY A 833 -29.46 -47.90 -16.68
CA GLY A 833 -29.88 -49.15 -17.35
C GLY A 833 -30.01 -48.91 -18.87
N SER A 834 -30.11 -49.92 -19.75
CA SER A 834 -31.17 -50.94 -19.85
C SER A 834 -32.57 -50.36 -20.07
N ALA A 835 -33.32 -50.66 -21.14
CA ALA A 835 -33.00 -51.30 -22.44
C ALA A 835 -34.22 -51.11 -23.38
N HIS A 836 -34.06 -51.05 -24.72
CA HIS A 836 -35.08 -51.60 -25.64
C HIS A 836 -34.60 -51.83 -27.09
N TRP A 837 -34.58 -53.10 -27.49
CA TRP A 837 -34.90 -53.69 -28.81
C TRP A 837 -34.93 -52.78 -30.07
N SER A 838 -33.95 -52.97 -30.98
CA SER A 838 -34.15 -53.62 -32.30
C SER A 838 -32.79 -53.97 -32.91
#